data_AF-A0A9P8KUF0-F1
#
_entry.id   AF-A0A9P8KUF0-F1
#
_cell.length_a   1.000
_cell.length_b   1.000
_cell.length_c   1.000
_cell.angle_alpha   90.00
_cell.angle_beta   90.00
_cell.angle_gamma   90.00
#
_symmetry.space_group_name_H-M   'P 1'
#
loop_
_entity.id
_entity.type
_entity.pdbx_description
1 polymer ?
#
loop_
_entity_poly.entity_id
_entity_poly.type
_entity_poly.pdbx_seq_one_letter_code
_entity_poly.pdbx_strand_id
1 'polypeptide(L)'
;MGSVDSTSLRNIRKVLVANRGEIAVRCIKACRELGVRSVAIITNADATSLHATLADEVVLLPGEDSTAYTNGEAILNICKQTNADAIIPGYGFLSENVEFATAVSSAGITFVGPSSASINAMGLKHEARAIAQAANVPVIPGTQLLESAKAAVDASKRLGCPVMLKATGGGGGMGLQICHSEQEVEKAFAMVESRAGALFKNSGVFLEKYYPSSRHVEVQVAGNGEIVVAFGERECSLQRRHQKVVEECPSPFVERHPGLREKMLQAAVNYASQLKYKSVGTVEFLVDDETADFFFLEMNTRLQVEHGITELCYGIDLVHLMLRQADYERGGSIGIPSNVLKSFGRPQPLGSAIEVRVYAEVPLRDFAPSPGVLQHVHWPEGEGVRVDTWVRNGQRITPFYDPLIGKVMAYSPEGRAAAQKKMLAVLADTALQGTQSNLEYLSKILGSEMFTSGNTLTNSLSTFKFDSCSVQVIDPGVFTTIQDYPGRIKVGHGIPPSGPIDDLSARVANILVDNDFGVELLELTLSGPKLLFHEAAVVAVCGAELSVTLDGASQPMWSRIVIKKGQTLGLGKVTGNGLRTYLAVKGGFPQVPKFLGSKSTAPELGFGGVQGRKLQLHDILTLSPQSGFWAAEVTPLSLPSTFIPNFTTSVTFCCIDGPYGSEDILTPEGRTTLYETDWTVSHNSSRSGIRLEGPRLKWARASGGGGGSHPSNVLDYGYPNGGVNFTGEFPIIFGPDRPDLGGFVCPTTVCSGEMWKIGQLKPGNTVRFRSVAYDTALEISRRKDEFLQALVAFSQGNTTPISPLVVEFTDEPPSSILDQKQSQGSHPRVTYRQGGDTSIIVEYGDQVSDLRNTACVQFLAKQISAVNLPSVRGDPNFSSLTVRFDPFQVDRSKLLQQLIQFDDEIGQTTGVKIPARQVRLPVCLDHSSLKESAQRYMENIRPTAAYMPDNVEYLRKNNALETRQQVFDALLKTPWLAVAVGFYVGTPILFPLDPWHVLTGQKYNPSRVYTPSGSVGLGGSLVAIYPVAAPGGYQLMGRTLGGWDGTGTRTGFSAERPWLFNHLDLIKFYEVSEEEYNKIE
;
A
#
# COMPACT_ATOMS: atom_id res chain seq x y z
N MET A 1 1.55 36.76 -2.31
CA MET A 1 1.29 36.72 -3.76
C MET A 1 -0.03 37.44 -4.01
N GLY A 2 -0.13 38.28 -5.04
CA GLY A 2 -1.31 39.11 -5.30
C GLY A 2 -2.50 38.24 -5.68
N SER A 3 -3.40 37.95 -4.75
CA SER A 3 -4.52 37.05 -4.97
C SER A 3 -5.51 37.67 -5.96
N VAL A 4 -5.97 36.87 -6.92
CA VAL A 4 -7.34 37.01 -7.40
C VAL A 4 -8.21 37.10 -6.14
N ASP A 5 -8.98 38.17 -6.02
CA ASP A 5 -9.84 38.43 -4.85
C ASP A 5 -10.45 37.11 -4.34
N SER A 6 -10.24 36.75 -3.07
CA SER A 6 -10.76 35.49 -2.50
C SER A 6 -12.23 35.62 -2.07
N THR A 7 -12.91 36.69 -2.52
CA THR A 7 -14.33 36.86 -2.31
C THR A 7 -15.13 35.69 -2.84
N SER A 8 -16.15 35.31 -2.09
CA SER A 8 -17.05 34.22 -2.47
C SER A 8 -17.78 34.52 -3.78
N LEU A 9 -18.08 33.47 -4.56
CA LEU A 9 -18.89 33.59 -5.77
C LEU A 9 -20.29 34.12 -5.45
N ARG A 10 -20.88 34.90 -6.37
CA ARG A 10 -22.13 35.61 -6.12
C ARG A 10 -23.35 34.81 -6.57
N ASN A 11 -23.26 34.12 -7.70
CA ASN A 11 -24.37 33.48 -8.41
C ASN A 11 -24.27 31.95 -8.38
N ILE A 12 -23.07 31.38 -8.34
CA ILE A 12 -22.83 29.94 -8.20
C ILE A 12 -22.77 29.58 -6.71
N ARG A 13 -23.55 28.58 -6.29
CA ARG A 13 -23.56 28.02 -4.92
C ARG A 13 -22.96 26.62 -4.85
N LYS A 14 -23.13 25.84 -5.91
CA LYS A 14 -22.69 24.44 -5.97
C LYS A 14 -22.09 24.10 -7.33
N VAL A 15 -20.91 23.47 -7.32
CA VAL A 15 -20.17 23.07 -8.51
C VAL A 15 -20.00 21.55 -8.51
N LEU A 16 -20.38 20.90 -9.61
CA LEU A 16 -20.01 19.51 -9.87
C LEU A 16 -18.65 19.46 -10.58
N VAL A 17 -17.74 18.65 -10.07
CA VAL A 17 -16.44 18.42 -10.68
C VAL A 17 -16.53 17.18 -11.57
N ALA A 18 -16.60 17.38 -12.88
CA ALA A 18 -16.75 16.29 -13.85
C ALA A 18 -15.38 15.67 -14.21
N ASN A 19 -14.64 15.26 -13.19
CA ASN A 19 -13.31 14.69 -13.31
C ASN A 19 -12.93 13.87 -12.06
N ARG A 20 -11.76 13.26 -12.08
CA ARG A 20 -11.15 12.48 -10.99
C ARG A 20 -9.72 12.95 -10.70
N GLY A 21 -9.02 12.22 -9.83
CA GLY A 21 -7.59 12.40 -9.63
C GLY A 21 -7.21 13.78 -9.08
N GLU A 22 -6.02 14.24 -9.43
CA GLU A 22 -5.38 15.46 -8.91
C GLU A 22 -6.12 16.73 -9.33
N ILE A 23 -6.65 16.77 -10.56
CA ILE A 23 -7.40 17.94 -11.03
C ILE A 23 -8.73 18.09 -10.29
N ALA A 24 -9.39 16.98 -9.94
CA ALA A 24 -10.58 17.03 -9.13
C ALA A 24 -10.29 17.58 -7.73
N VAL A 25 -9.20 17.13 -7.09
CA VAL A 25 -8.74 17.68 -5.81
C VAL A 25 -8.48 19.19 -5.92
N ARG A 26 -7.78 19.63 -6.96
CA ARG A 26 -7.49 21.05 -7.21
C ARG A 26 -8.76 21.88 -7.38
N CYS A 27 -9.74 21.39 -8.13
CA CYS A 27 -11.03 22.07 -8.34
C CYS A 27 -11.86 22.14 -7.04
N ILE A 28 -11.89 21.06 -6.25
CA ILE A 28 -12.59 21.01 -4.96
C ILE A 28 -11.99 22.03 -3.97
N LYS A 29 -10.65 22.12 -3.90
CA LYS A 29 -9.97 23.12 -3.07
C LYS A 29 -10.34 24.55 -3.50
N ALA A 30 -10.33 24.83 -4.80
CA ALA A 30 -10.75 26.13 -5.32
C ALA A 30 -12.21 26.46 -4.98
N CYS A 31 -13.13 25.49 -5.08
CA CYS A 31 -14.52 25.67 -4.68
C CYS A 31 -14.64 26.07 -3.20
N ARG A 32 -13.93 25.37 -2.32
CA ARG A 32 -13.90 25.67 -0.89
C ARG A 32 -13.35 27.07 -0.59
N GLU A 33 -12.25 27.45 -1.23
CA GLU A 33 -11.63 28.77 -1.09
C GLU A 33 -12.56 29.91 -1.55
N LEU A 34 -13.37 29.65 -2.58
CA LEU A 34 -14.37 30.60 -3.10
C LEU A 34 -15.75 30.47 -2.41
N GLY A 35 -15.84 29.69 -1.33
CA GLY A 35 -17.05 29.57 -0.50
C GLY A 35 -18.24 28.89 -1.18
N VAL A 36 -18.00 28.00 -2.15
CA VAL A 36 -19.04 27.22 -2.84
C VAL A 36 -18.92 25.73 -2.55
N ARG A 37 -20.05 25.01 -2.55
CA ARG A 37 -20.06 23.57 -2.30
C ARG A 37 -19.61 22.79 -3.53
N SER A 38 -18.97 21.65 -3.30
CA SER A 38 -18.42 20.78 -4.32
C SER A 38 -19.14 19.43 -4.34
N VAL A 39 -19.40 18.92 -5.55
CA VAL A 39 -19.89 17.55 -5.78
C VAL A 39 -18.80 16.78 -6.53
N ALA A 40 -18.30 15.71 -5.93
CA ALA A 40 -17.43 14.75 -6.59
C ALA A 40 -18.25 13.60 -7.18
N ILE A 41 -17.89 13.18 -8.38
CA ILE A 41 -18.35 11.94 -8.99
C ILE A 41 -17.22 10.92 -8.91
N ILE A 42 -17.54 9.68 -8.53
CA ILE A 42 -16.55 8.61 -8.34
C ILE A 42 -16.97 7.32 -9.02
N THR A 43 -16.04 6.42 -9.23
CA THR A 43 -16.33 5.00 -9.47
C THR A 43 -15.84 4.16 -8.28
N ASN A 44 -16.09 2.85 -8.29
CA ASN A 44 -15.64 1.96 -7.21
C ASN A 44 -14.12 2.00 -7.03
N ALA A 45 -13.37 2.11 -8.13
CA ALA A 45 -11.93 2.29 -8.14
C ALA A 45 -11.45 3.56 -7.39
N ASP A 46 -12.28 4.61 -7.34
CA ASP A 46 -11.95 5.92 -6.79
C ASP A 46 -12.50 6.17 -5.38
N ALA A 47 -13.20 5.20 -4.78
CA ALA A 47 -13.89 5.34 -3.50
C ALA A 47 -13.00 5.80 -2.33
N THR A 48 -11.70 5.49 -2.39
CA THR A 48 -10.72 5.87 -1.34
C THR A 48 -9.87 7.08 -1.69
N SER A 49 -10.06 7.66 -2.88
CA SER A 49 -9.28 8.78 -3.40
C SER A 49 -9.46 10.07 -2.60
N LEU A 50 -8.49 10.98 -2.68
CA LEU A 50 -8.58 12.27 -1.97
C LEU A 50 -9.75 13.13 -2.45
N HIS A 51 -10.11 13.12 -3.74
CA HIS A 51 -11.22 13.96 -4.22
C HIS A 51 -12.57 13.50 -3.66
N ALA A 52 -12.77 12.19 -3.50
CA ALA A 52 -13.93 11.63 -2.80
C ALA A 52 -13.98 12.08 -1.33
N THR A 53 -12.83 12.07 -0.65
CA THR A 53 -12.77 12.42 0.78
C THR A 53 -12.90 13.93 1.04
N LEU A 54 -12.50 14.78 0.08
CA LEU A 54 -12.46 16.24 0.25
C LEU A 54 -13.74 16.95 -0.18
N ALA A 55 -14.56 16.35 -1.05
CA ALA A 55 -15.79 16.98 -1.53
C ALA A 55 -16.87 17.07 -0.44
N ASP A 56 -17.82 18.00 -0.60
CA ASP A 56 -18.95 18.17 0.32
C ASP A 56 -20.04 17.09 0.11
N GLU A 57 -20.22 16.67 -1.14
CA GLU A 57 -21.16 15.62 -1.55
C GLU A 57 -20.45 14.69 -2.56
N VAL A 58 -20.64 13.38 -2.44
CA VAL A 58 -20.02 12.36 -3.31
C VAL A 58 -21.12 11.48 -3.91
N VAL A 59 -21.03 11.24 -5.22
CA VAL A 59 -22.01 10.41 -5.94
C VAL A 59 -21.28 9.35 -6.76
N LEU A 60 -21.69 8.08 -6.62
CA LEU A 60 -21.20 6.99 -7.44
C LEU A 60 -21.77 7.12 -8.86
N LEU A 61 -20.89 7.11 -9.86
CA LEU A 61 -21.29 7.06 -11.26
C LEU A 61 -21.79 5.67 -11.63
N PRO A 62 -22.91 5.57 -12.36
CA PRO A 62 -23.37 4.30 -12.90
C PRO A 62 -22.47 3.85 -14.06
N GLY A 63 -22.25 2.53 -14.17
CA GLY A 63 -21.52 1.91 -15.28
C GLY A 63 -20.20 1.28 -14.87
N GLU A 64 -19.40 0.90 -15.86
CA GLU A 64 -18.07 0.31 -15.67
C GLU A 64 -17.03 1.39 -15.35
N ASP A 65 -16.06 1.07 -14.48
CA ASP A 65 -14.97 2.00 -14.10
C ASP A 65 -14.32 2.64 -15.35
N SER A 66 -13.99 1.85 -16.37
CA SER A 66 -13.28 2.31 -17.58
C SER A 66 -14.01 3.38 -18.41
N THR A 67 -15.34 3.51 -18.30
CA THR A 67 -16.16 4.36 -19.18
C THR A 67 -17.08 5.33 -18.45
N ALA A 68 -17.26 5.18 -17.14
CA ALA A 68 -18.24 5.96 -16.38
C ALA A 68 -18.03 7.48 -16.49
N TYR A 69 -16.78 7.97 -16.47
CA TYR A 69 -16.47 9.40 -16.56
C TYR A 69 -16.71 10.03 -17.94
N THR A 70 -16.95 9.23 -18.99
CA THR A 70 -17.33 9.74 -20.32
C THR A 70 -18.83 9.68 -20.59
N ASN A 71 -19.63 9.26 -19.60
CA ASN A 71 -21.09 9.24 -19.70
C ASN A 71 -21.70 10.60 -19.34
N GLY A 72 -21.81 11.48 -20.34
CA GLY A 72 -22.35 12.83 -20.17
C GLY A 72 -23.80 12.86 -19.67
N GLU A 73 -24.64 11.90 -20.06
CA GLU A 73 -26.04 11.83 -19.62
C GLU A 73 -26.13 11.53 -18.12
N ALA A 74 -25.36 10.55 -17.64
CA ALA A 74 -25.30 10.21 -16.22
C ALA A 74 -24.82 11.41 -15.39
N ILE A 75 -23.78 12.12 -15.83
CA ILE A 75 -23.25 13.30 -15.15
C ILE A 75 -24.29 14.42 -15.08
N LEU A 76 -25.04 14.67 -16.17
CA LEU A 76 -26.12 15.66 -16.19
C LEU A 76 -27.27 15.27 -15.25
N ASN A 77 -27.62 13.99 -15.16
CA ASN A 77 -28.62 13.50 -14.23
C ASN A 77 -28.18 13.71 -12.76
N ILE A 78 -26.91 13.47 -12.45
CA ILE A 78 -26.34 13.76 -11.13
C ILE A 78 -26.39 15.27 -10.82
N CYS A 79 -26.08 16.13 -11.79
CA CYS A 79 -26.19 17.58 -11.62
C CYS A 79 -27.61 18.00 -11.22
N LYS A 80 -28.63 17.42 -11.87
CA LYS A 80 -30.05 17.68 -11.53
C LYS A 80 -30.40 17.17 -10.14
N GLN A 81 -29.97 15.96 -9.78
CA GLN A 81 -30.24 15.37 -8.46
C GLN A 81 -29.58 16.16 -7.31
N THR A 82 -28.39 16.69 -7.55
CA THR A 82 -27.60 17.43 -6.56
C THR A 82 -27.88 18.94 -6.59
N ASN A 83 -28.63 19.45 -7.56
CA ASN A 83 -28.86 20.88 -7.80
C ASN A 83 -27.54 21.66 -7.99
N ALA A 84 -26.65 21.15 -8.85
CA ALA A 84 -25.43 21.85 -9.21
C ALA A 84 -25.71 23.04 -10.15
N ASP A 85 -25.13 24.21 -9.87
CA ASP A 85 -25.25 25.41 -10.70
C ASP A 85 -24.30 25.38 -11.90
N ALA A 86 -23.14 24.75 -11.72
CA ALA A 86 -22.09 24.72 -12.70
C ALA A 86 -21.35 23.38 -12.72
N ILE A 87 -20.74 23.05 -13.86
CA ILE A 87 -19.85 21.90 -14.04
C ILE A 87 -18.46 22.38 -14.42
N ILE A 88 -17.46 21.99 -13.65
CA ILE A 88 -16.05 22.17 -14.00
C ILE A 88 -15.46 20.84 -14.50
N PRO A 89 -15.06 20.75 -15.78
CA PRO A 89 -14.61 19.49 -16.36
C PRO A 89 -13.12 19.20 -16.19
N GLY A 90 -12.32 20.15 -15.69
CA GLY A 90 -10.86 20.00 -15.62
C GLY A 90 -10.24 19.78 -17.01
N TYR A 91 -9.51 18.68 -17.18
CA TYR A 91 -8.93 18.24 -18.45
C TYR A 91 -9.09 16.74 -18.69
N GLY A 92 -8.99 16.30 -19.95
CA GLY A 92 -9.38 14.94 -20.33
C GLY A 92 -10.89 14.72 -20.26
N PHE A 93 -11.33 13.47 -20.38
CA PHE A 93 -12.75 13.09 -20.38
C PHE A 93 -13.62 13.98 -21.30
N LEU A 94 -14.59 14.69 -20.73
CA LEU A 94 -15.57 15.51 -21.46
C LEU A 94 -15.17 17.01 -21.54
N SER A 95 -13.96 17.37 -21.14
CA SER A 95 -13.51 18.79 -21.11
C SER A 95 -13.49 19.48 -22.48
N GLU A 96 -13.27 18.74 -23.57
CA GLU A 96 -13.30 19.25 -24.94
C GLU A 96 -14.39 18.56 -25.78
N ASN A 97 -15.43 18.01 -25.13
CA ASN A 97 -16.55 17.37 -25.83
C ASN A 97 -17.65 18.40 -26.16
N VAL A 98 -17.85 18.66 -27.46
CA VAL A 98 -18.79 19.67 -27.97
C VAL A 98 -20.23 19.34 -27.58
N GLU A 99 -20.62 18.08 -27.70
CA GLU A 99 -21.98 17.62 -27.41
C GLU A 99 -22.31 17.82 -25.93
N PHE A 100 -21.37 17.48 -25.05
CA PHE A 100 -21.50 17.63 -23.61
C PHE A 100 -21.59 19.10 -23.20
N ALA A 101 -20.66 19.96 -23.65
CA ALA A 101 -20.71 21.39 -23.34
C ALA A 101 -22.02 22.05 -23.80
N THR A 102 -22.54 21.62 -24.95
CA THR A 102 -23.85 22.05 -25.48
C THR A 102 -25.00 21.54 -24.61
N ALA A 103 -24.97 20.27 -24.20
CA ALA A 103 -25.99 19.65 -23.35
C ALA A 103 -26.04 20.27 -21.94
N VAL A 104 -24.88 20.61 -21.36
CA VAL A 104 -24.78 21.33 -20.08
C VAL A 104 -25.48 22.68 -20.16
N SER A 105 -25.15 23.48 -21.18
CA SER A 105 -25.76 24.80 -21.39
C SER A 105 -27.27 24.68 -21.63
N SER A 106 -27.70 23.69 -22.41
CA SER A 106 -29.12 23.43 -22.71
C SER A 106 -29.91 22.97 -21.48
N ALA A 107 -29.25 22.36 -20.50
CA ALA A 107 -29.84 21.97 -19.23
C ALA A 107 -29.93 23.12 -18.20
N GLY A 108 -29.52 24.34 -18.58
CA GLY A 108 -29.51 25.50 -17.68
C GLY A 108 -28.42 25.45 -16.60
N ILE A 109 -27.37 24.66 -16.82
CA ILE A 109 -26.20 24.54 -15.97
C ILE A 109 -25.04 25.28 -16.63
N THR A 110 -24.22 26.00 -15.86
CA THR A 110 -23.07 26.72 -16.43
C THR A 110 -21.89 25.78 -16.68
N PHE A 111 -21.41 25.70 -17.92
CA PHE A 111 -20.17 24.99 -18.25
C PHE A 111 -18.97 25.88 -17.92
N VAL A 112 -18.12 25.47 -16.98
CA VAL A 112 -16.92 26.21 -16.56
C VAL A 112 -15.79 25.95 -17.56
N GLY A 113 -15.87 26.59 -18.73
CA GLY A 113 -14.98 26.39 -19.87
C GLY A 113 -15.31 27.36 -21.02
N PRO A 114 -14.72 27.17 -22.21
CA PRO A 114 -15.06 27.97 -23.37
C PRO A 114 -16.44 27.57 -23.94
N SER A 115 -16.92 28.34 -24.92
CA SER A 115 -18.17 28.03 -25.62
C SER A 115 -18.04 26.75 -26.45
N SER A 116 -19.14 26.01 -26.63
CA SER A 116 -19.14 24.81 -27.49
C SER A 116 -18.74 25.12 -28.94
N ALA A 117 -19.03 26.32 -29.43
CA ALA A 117 -18.56 26.80 -30.74
C ALA A 117 -17.03 26.91 -30.80
N SER A 118 -16.39 27.44 -29.74
CA SER A 118 -14.92 27.50 -29.65
C SER A 118 -14.31 26.10 -29.59
N ILE A 119 -14.91 25.18 -28.83
CA ILE A 119 -14.45 23.77 -28.74
C ILE A 119 -14.54 23.11 -30.13
N ASN A 120 -15.66 23.29 -30.83
CA ASN A 120 -15.86 22.71 -32.16
C ASN A 120 -14.85 23.23 -33.19
N ALA A 121 -14.64 24.55 -33.23
CA ALA A 121 -13.70 25.17 -34.17
C ALA A 121 -12.26 24.65 -33.98
N MET A 122 -11.86 24.35 -32.74
CA MET A 122 -10.52 23.81 -32.45
C MET A 122 -10.41 22.30 -32.66
N GLY A 123 -11.51 21.56 -32.55
CA GLY A 123 -11.55 20.12 -32.89
C GLY A 123 -11.30 19.84 -34.38
N LEU A 124 -11.53 20.83 -35.26
CA LEU A 124 -11.36 20.71 -36.70
C LEU A 124 -10.03 21.33 -37.16
N LYS A 125 -9.01 20.50 -37.42
CA LYS A 125 -7.64 20.95 -37.78
C LYS A 125 -7.56 21.99 -38.89
N HIS A 126 -8.38 21.86 -39.93
CA HIS A 126 -8.38 22.78 -41.07
C HIS A 126 -8.99 24.15 -40.70
N GLU A 127 -10.00 24.16 -39.83
CA GLU A 127 -10.62 25.38 -39.32
C GLU A 127 -9.67 26.10 -38.35
N ALA A 128 -9.07 25.37 -37.41
CA ALA A 128 -8.06 25.91 -36.50
C ALA A 128 -6.88 26.57 -37.25
N ARG A 129 -6.42 25.96 -38.35
CA ARG A 129 -5.38 26.50 -39.22
C ARG A 129 -5.83 27.73 -40.00
N ALA A 130 -7.05 27.72 -40.55
CA ALA A 130 -7.60 28.87 -41.26
C ALA A 130 -7.74 30.09 -40.34
N ILE A 131 -8.15 29.87 -39.08
CA ILE A 131 -8.21 30.91 -38.06
C ILE A 131 -6.81 31.45 -37.73
N ALA A 132 -5.79 30.58 -37.66
CA ALA A 132 -4.41 31.01 -37.43
C ALA A 132 -3.93 31.94 -38.54
N GLN A 133 -4.18 31.56 -39.80
CA GLN A 133 -3.84 32.37 -40.96
C GLN A 133 -4.60 33.71 -40.97
N ALA A 134 -5.90 33.71 -40.66
CA ALA A 134 -6.70 34.93 -40.58
C ALA A 134 -6.26 35.85 -39.43
N ALA A 135 -5.74 35.28 -38.33
CA ALA A 135 -5.17 36.00 -37.20
C ALA A 135 -3.72 36.48 -37.42
N ASN A 136 -3.14 36.24 -38.60
CA ASN A 136 -1.72 36.47 -38.90
C ASN A 136 -0.76 35.74 -37.93
N VAL A 137 -1.15 34.56 -37.47
CA VAL A 137 -0.32 33.68 -36.65
C VAL A 137 0.45 32.75 -37.59
N PRO A 138 1.80 32.65 -37.46
CA PRO A 138 2.59 31.77 -38.31
C PRO A 138 2.12 30.31 -38.20
N VAL A 139 2.00 29.61 -39.33
CA VAL A 139 1.66 28.17 -39.41
C VAL A 139 2.79 27.41 -40.09
N ILE A 140 2.94 26.12 -39.79
CA ILE A 140 3.99 25.30 -40.39
C ILE A 140 3.84 25.31 -41.92
N PRO A 141 4.89 25.65 -42.70
CA PRO A 141 4.85 25.58 -44.14
C PRO A 141 4.46 24.18 -44.61
N GLY A 142 3.43 24.09 -45.44
CA GLY A 142 2.86 22.82 -45.85
C GLY A 142 1.96 22.96 -47.07
N THR A 143 1.39 21.85 -47.50
CA THR A 143 0.49 21.78 -48.65
C THR A 143 -0.96 21.68 -48.22
N GLN A 144 -1.86 21.92 -49.18
CA GLN A 144 -3.21 21.34 -49.11
C GLN A 144 -3.14 19.81 -49.31
N LEU A 145 -4.29 19.15 -49.39
CA LEU A 145 -4.36 17.72 -49.71
C LEU A 145 -3.66 17.44 -51.04
N LEU A 146 -2.88 16.37 -51.06
CA LEU A 146 -2.08 15.93 -52.19
C LEU A 146 -2.84 14.86 -52.98
N GLU A 147 -2.88 15.01 -54.29
CA GLU A 147 -3.62 14.10 -55.19
C GLU A 147 -2.80 12.89 -55.64
N SER A 148 -1.46 12.91 -55.45
CA SER A 148 -0.57 11.83 -55.87
C SER A 148 0.81 11.89 -55.21
N ALA A 149 1.55 10.76 -55.24
CA ALA A 149 2.94 10.70 -54.82
C ALA A 149 3.83 11.70 -55.59
N LYS A 150 3.57 11.93 -56.88
CA LYS A 150 4.29 12.92 -57.68
C LYS A 150 4.09 14.34 -57.15
N ALA A 151 2.85 14.71 -56.80
CA ALA A 151 2.55 16.00 -56.19
C ALA A 151 3.24 16.16 -54.83
N ALA A 152 3.37 15.06 -54.06
CA ALA A 152 4.10 15.05 -52.79
C ALA A 152 5.61 15.29 -52.98
N VAL A 153 6.23 14.67 -53.99
CA VAL A 153 7.64 14.88 -54.34
C VAL A 153 7.88 16.33 -54.79
N ASP A 154 7.05 16.86 -55.68
CA ASP A 154 7.18 18.25 -56.14
C ASP A 154 6.99 19.26 -55.01
N ALA A 155 6.07 18.97 -54.07
CA ALA A 155 5.91 19.76 -52.86
C ALA A 155 7.14 19.68 -51.95
N SER A 156 7.74 18.50 -51.79
CA SER A 156 8.93 18.30 -50.96
C SER A 156 10.14 19.06 -51.49
N LYS A 157 10.27 19.25 -52.80
CA LYS A 157 11.29 20.11 -53.43
C LYS A 157 11.13 21.57 -53.04
N ARG A 158 9.88 22.07 -53.01
CA ARG A 158 9.58 23.46 -52.64
C ARG A 158 9.76 23.72 -51.15
N LEU A 159 9.37 22.76 -50.31
CA LEU A 159 9.48 22.87 -48.85
C LEU A 159 10.92 22.57 -48.35
N GLY A 160 11.68 21.79 -49.11
CA GLY A 160 13.00 21.26 -48.75
C GLY A 160 12.89 20.13 -47.73
N CYS A 161 13.63 19.04 -47.92
CA CYS A 161 13.71 17.96 -46.92
C CYS A 161 14.50 18.39 -45.67
N PRO A 162 14.27 17.78 -44.49
CA PRO A 162 13.25 16.75 -44.24
C PRO A 162 11.82 17.32 -44.19
N VAL A 163 10.85 16.48 -44.56
CA VAL A 163 9.41 16.80 -44.57
C VAL A 163 8.63 15.68 -43.86
N MET A 164 7.43 16.01 -43.39
CA MET A 164 6.52 15.07 -42.73
C MET A 164 5.28 14.87 -43.62
N LEU A 165 5.04 13.63 -44.05
CA LEU A 165 3.76 13.22 -44.61
C LEU A 165 2.77 12.97 -43.48
N LYS A 166 1.56 13.54 -43.57
CA LYS A 166 0.51 13.41 -42.55
C LYS A 166 -0.83 13.05 -43.17
N ALA A 167 -1.55 12.14 -42.52
CA ALA A 167 -2.96 11.87 -42.81
C ALA A 167 -3.89 12.92 -42.18
N THR A 168 -4.96 13.28 -42.88
CA THR A 168 -5.94 14.31 -42.45
C THR A 168 -6.63 13.95 -41.12
N GLY A 169 -6.88 12.66 -40.89
CA GLY A 169 -7.53 12.15 -39.67
C GLY A 169 -6.58 11.69 -38.56
N GLY A 170 -5.25 11.79 -38.75
CA GLY A 170 -4.27 11.23 -37.81
C GLY A 170 -4.06 12.08 -36.56
N GLY A 171 -4.39 11.57 -35.37
CA GLY A 171 -4.00 12.11 -34.06
C GLY A 171 -2.94 11.24 -33.37
N GLY A 172 -2.16 11.81 -32.44
CA GLY A 172 -1.27 11.05 -31.56
C GLY A 172 -0.10 10.31 -32.23
N GLY A 173 0.39 10.77 -33.38
CA GLY A 173 1.51 10.13 -34.09
C GLY A 173 1.13 8.98 -35.02
N MET A 174 -0.15 8.62 -35.10
CA MET A 174 -0.64 7.58 -36.02
C MET A 174 -0.92 8.16 -37.41
N GLY A 175 -0.29 7.60 -38.45
CA GLY A 175 -0.49 8.04 -39.84
C GLY A 175 0.39 9.23 -40.25
N LEU A 176 1.59 9.35 -39.67
CA LEU A 176 2.63 10.27 -40.11
C LEU A 176 3.94 9.55 -40.41
N GLN A 177 4.72 10.08 -41.35
CA GLN A 177 6.02 9.54 -41.75
C GLN A 177 6.99 10.68 -42.04
N ILE A 178 8.14 10.66 -41.37
CA ILE A 178 9.24 11.57 -41.66
C ILE A 178 9.98 11.05 -42.90
N CYS A 179 10.23 11.95 -43.84
CA CYS A 179 10.98 11.67 -45.05
C CYS A 179 12.17 12.63 -45.13
N HIS A 180 13.38 12.07 -45.13
CA HIS A 180 14.64 12.81 -45.21
C HIS A 180 15.06 13.09 -46.65
N SER A 181 14.41 12.46 -47.63
CA SER A 181 14.70 12.59 -49.06
C SER A 181 13.43 12.51 -49.90
N GLU A 182 13.49 13.00 -51.14
CA GLU A 182 12.41 12.91 -52.12
C GLU A 182 12.01 11.45 -52.41
N GLN A 183 12.99 10.54 -52.44
CA GLN A 183 12.74 9.10 -52.67
C GLN A 183 11.99 8.46 -51.51
N GLU A 184 12.22 8.92 -50.28
CA GLU A 184 11.44 8.50 -49.12
C GLU A 184 10.00 9.01 -49.18
N VAL A 185 9.79 10.25 -49.65
CA VAL A 185 8.42 10.81 -49.83
C VAL A 185 7.61 9.96 -50.80
N GLU A 186 8.20 9.60 -51.95
CA GLU A 186 7.54 8.77 -52.95
C GLU A 186 7.15 7.39 -52.41
N LYS A 187 8.05 6.74 -51.67
CA LYS A 187 7.79 5.43 -51.04
C LYS A 187 6.78 5.51 -49.89
N ALA A 188 6.84 6.58 -49.11
CA ALA A 188 6.00 6.76 -47.93
C ALA A 188 4.55 7.13 -48.28
N PHE A 189 4.31 7.80 -49.41
CA PHE A 189 2.98 8.28 -49.79
C PHE A 189 1.93 7.15 -49.78
N ALA A 190 2.20 6.06 -50.50
CA ALA A 190 1.28 4.92 -50.59
C ALA A 190 1.05 4.24 -49.22
N MET A 191 2.08 4.22 -48.35
CA MET A 191 1.95 3.67 -47.00
C MET A 191 1.06 4.53 -46.11
N VAL A 192 1.26 5.85 -46.13
CA VAL A 192 0.50 6.81 -45.32
C VAL A 192 -0.95 6.90 -45.81
N GLU A 193 -1.17 6.91 -47.12
CA GLU A 193 -2.51 6.89 -47.73
C GLU A 193 -3.28 5.62 -47.37
N SER A 194 -2.64 4.45 -47.50
CA SER A 194 -3.23 3.16 -47.12
C SER A 194 -3.58 3.10 -45.63
N ARG A 195 -2.66 3.56 -44.76
CA ARG A 195 -2.92 3.68 -43.32
C ARG A 195 -4.07 4.66 -43.02
N ALA A 196 -4.15 5.76 -43.74
CA ALA A 196 -5.20 6.76 -43.55
C ALA A 196 -6.58 6.19 -43.89
N GLY A 197 -6.70 5.48 -45.01
CA GLY A 197 -7.92 4.78 -45.40
C GLY A 197 -8.34 3.71 -44.39
N ALA A 198 -7.40 2.90 -43.91
CA ALA A 198 -7.68 1.81 -42.96
C ALA A 198 -8.06 2.31 -41.56
N LEU A 199 -7.40 3.36 -41.06
CA LEU A 199 -7.54 3.82 -39.67
C LEU A 199 -8.59 4.92 -39.49
N PHE A 200 -8.76 5.81 -40.47
CA PHE A 200 -9.54 7.04 -40.29
C PHE A 200 -10.71 7.19 -41.26
N LYS A 201 -10.97 6.18 -42.09
CA LYS A 201 -12.00 6.19 -43.17
C LYS A 201 -11.90 7.44 -44.08
N ASN A 202 -10.72 8.05 -44.14
CA ASN A 202 -10.38 9.23 -44.93
C ASN A 202 -8.93 9.11 -45.38
N SER A 203 -8.70 9.04 -46.68
CA SER A 203 -7.38 8.82 -47.30
C SER A 203 -6.63 10.11 -47.62
N GLY A 204 -7.11 11.29 -47.22
CA GLY A 204 -6.44 12.55 -47.51
C GLY A 204 -5.05 12.64 -46.86
N VAL A 205 -4.02 12.92 -47.66
CA VAL A 205 -2.61 13.09 -47.23
C VAL A 205 -2.12 14.50 -47.57
N PHE A 206 -1.35 15.12 -46.68
CA PHE A 206 -0.69 16.42 -46.92
C PHE A 206 0.77 16.39 -46.45
N LEU A 207 1.59 17.34 -46.92
CA LEU A 207 3.00 17.48 -46.55
C LEU A 207 3.18 18.71 -45.65
N GLU A 208 4.01 18.61 -44.63
CA GLU A 208 4.51 19.75 -43.86
C GLU A 208 6.04 19.72 -43.77
N LYS A 209 6.63 20.89 -43.61
CA LYS A 209 8.05 20.99 -43.25
C LYS A 209 8.28 20.29 -41.90
N TYR A 210 9.36 19.50 -41.80
CA TYR A 210 9.77 18.87 -40.56
C TYR A 210 10.95 19.62 -39.94
N TYR A 211 10.82 19.95 -38.65
CA TYR A 211 11.86 20.62 -37.87
C TYR A 211 12.44 19.61 -36.86
N PRO A 212 13.60 19.00 -37.15
CA PRO A 212 14.18 17.94 -36.32
C PRO A 212 14.66 18.45 -34.95
N SER A 213 15.13 19.70 -34.90
CA SER A 213 15.55 20.41 -33.68
C SER A 213 14.44 21.35 -33.25
N SER A 214 13.32 20.80 -32.79
CA SER A 214 12.16 21.60 -32.39
C SER A 214 11.91 21.54 -30.89
N ARG A 215 11.34 22.65 -30.41
CA ARG A 215 10.80 22.82 -29.06
C ARG A 215 9.29 22.90 -29.10
N HIS A 216 8.68 22.57 -27.98
CA HIS A 216 7.27 22.79 -27.74
C HIS A 216 7.12 23.89 -26.70
N VAL A 217 6.70 25.07 -27.14
CA VAL A 217 6.47 26.23 -26.27
C VAL A 217 5.03 26.67 -26.42
N GLU A 218 4.34 26.86 -25.32
CA GLU A 218 2.91 27.13 -25.30
C GLU A 218 2.58 28.37 -24.48
N VAL A 219 1.52 29.10 -24.85
CA VAL A 219 1.12 30.35 -24.20
C VAL A 219 -0.21 30.18 -23.51
N GLN A 220 -0.23 30.46 -22.20
CA GLN A 220 -1.47 30.48 -21.42
C GLN A 220 -2.28 31.72 -21.78
N VAL A 221 -3.56 31.55 -22.11
CA VAL A 221 -4.49 32.67 -22.29
C VAL A 221 -5.72 32.55 -21.39
N ALA A 222 -6.36 33.67 -21.10
CA ALA A 222 -7.71 33.74 -20.56
C ALA A 222 -8.53 34.82 -21.26
N GLY A 223 -9.79 34.54 -21.51
CA GLY A 223 -10.72 35.46 -22.16
C GLY A 223 -12.07 35.56 -21.46
N ASN A 224 -12.75 36.68 -21.67
CA ASN A 224 -14.10 36.93 -21.15
C ASN A 224 -15.15 37.01 -22.28
N GLY A 225 -14.78 36.65 -23.52
CA GLY A 225 -15.62 36.79 -24.71
C GLY A 225 -15.49 38.14 -25.44
N GLU A 226 -14.86 39.15 -24.83
CA GLU A 226 -14.59 40.45 -25.46
C GLU A 226 -13.10 40.67 -25.71
N ILE A 227 -12.28 40.36 -24.70
CA ILE A 227 -10.83 40.52 -24.72
C ILE A 227 -10.16 39.21 -24.29
N VAL A 228 -8.90 39.07 -24.67
CA VAL A 228 -8.02 37.98 -24.23
C VAL A 228 -6.77 38.58 -23.60
N VAL A 229 -6.30 37.99 -22.50
CA VAL A 229 -5.02 38.28 -21.86
C VAL A 229 -4.15 37.02 -21.85
N ALA A 230 -2.83 37.18 -21.92
CA ALA A 230 -1.89 36.08 -21.83
C ALA A 230 -1.16 36.08 -20.46
N PHE A 231 -0.83 34.88 -19.96
CA PHE A 231 -0.09 34.64 -18.73
C PHE A 231 1.22 33.89 -19.04
N GLY A 232 2.05 34.51 -19.87
CA GLY A 232 3.36 33.97 -20.23
C GLY A 232 3.34 32.68 -21.03
N GLU A 233 4.55 32.21 -21.32
CA GLU A 233 4.80 30.94 -21.97
C GLU A 233 5.32 29.85 -21.02
N ARG A 234 5.13 28.59 -21.41
CA ARG A 234 5.71 27.40 -20.79
C ARG A 234 6.53 26.63 -21.81
N GLU A 235 7.67 26.12 -21.36
CA GLU A 235 8.49 25.16 -22.11
C GLU A 235 8.04 23.75 -21.76
N CYS A 236 7.60 23.01 -22.78
CA CYS A 236 7.05 21.66 -22.64
C CYS A 236 7.77 20.66 -23.55
N SER A 237 9.02 20.95 -23.94
CA SER A 237 9.80 20.10 -24.85
C SER A 237 10.17 18.73 -24.29
N LEU A 238 10.27 18.56 -22.97
CA LEU A 238 10.65 17.27 -22.40
C LEU A 238 9.48 16.28 -22.41
N GLN A 239 9.36 15.61 -23.56
CA GLN A 239 8.29 14.67 -23.88
C GLN A 239 8.84 13.28 -24.17
N ARG A 240 8.09 12.26 -23.77
CA ARG A 240 8.35 10.86 -24.10
C ARG A 240 7.19 10.34 -24.94
N ARG A 241 7.44 9.92 -26.18
CA ARG A 241 6.37 9.47 -27.11
C ARG A 241 5.21 10.47 -27.19
N HIS A 242 5.54 11.77 -27.26
CA HIS A 242 4.59 12.89 -27.26
C HIS A 242 3.81 13.10 -25.96
N GLN A 243 4.19 12.45 -24.85
CA GLN A 243 3.64 12.70 -23.53
C GLN A 243 4.59 13.61 -22.75
N LYS A 244 4.09 14.77 -22.28
CA LYS A 244 4.87 15.73 -21.49
C LYS A 244 5.21 15.12 -20.11
N VAL A 245 6.45 15.31 -19.66
CA VAL A 245 6.99 14.73 -18.40
C VAL A 245 7.54 15.80 -17.46
N VAL A 246 8.20 16.82 -18.03
CA VAL A 246 8.78 17.96 -17.31
C VAL A 246 8.44 19.23 -18.07
N GLU A 247 7.98 20.24 -17.35
CA GLU A 247 7.62 21.54 -17.89
C GLU A 247 8.25 22.66 -17.06
N GLU A 248 8.55 23.79 -17.68
CA GLU A 248 9.10 24.94 -16.95
C GLU A 248 8.57 26.28 -17.45
N CYS A 249 8.50 27.26 -16.56
CA CYS A 249 8.04 28.61 -16.84
C CYS A 249 8.96 29.62 -16.13
N PRO A 250 9.51 30.63 -16.82
CA PRO A 250 9.47 30.85 -18.27
C PRO A 250 10.28 29.82 -19.07
N SER A 251 10.16 29.85 -20.41
CA SER A 251 11.03 29.03 -21.27
C SER A 251 12.47 29.57 -21.28
N PRO A 252 13.49 28.73 -21.03
CA PRO A 252 14.90 29.14 -21.08
C PRO A 252 15.36 29.44 -22.51
N PHE A 253 14.66 28.92 -23.52
CA PHE A 253 14.91 29.29 -24.91
C PHE A 253 14.37 30.69 -25.19
N VAL A 254 13.13 30.97 -24.78
CA VAL A 254 12.51 32.29 -24.99
C VAL A 254 13.27 33.39 -24.23
N GLU A 255 13.71 33.12 -22.99
CA GLU A 255 14.57 34.03 -22.22
C GLU A 255 15.87 34.40 -22.96
N ARG A 256 16.46 33.46 -23.72
CA ARG A 256 17.69 33.70 -24.48
C ARG A 256 17.48 34.45 -25.81
N HIS A 257 16.24 34.63 -26.25
CA HIS A 257 15.89 35.24 -27.54
C HIS A 257 15.04 36.51 -27.35
N PRO A 258 15.67 37.69 -27.21
CA PRO A 258 14.95 38.95 -27.02
C PRO A 258 13.88 39.21 -28.08
N GLY A 259 12.68 39.62 -27.64
CA GLY A 259 11.55 39.90 -28.53
C GLY A 259 10.71 38.68 -28.93
N LEU A 260 11.16 37.45 -28.65
CA LEU A 260 10.41 36.24 -28.97
C LEU A 260 9.15 36.11 -28.10
N ARG A 261 9.28 36.37 -26.78
CA ARG A 261 8.15 36.34 -25.84
C ARG A 261 7.01 37.24 -26.32
N GLU A 262 7.30 38.51 -26.57
CA GLU A 262 6.27 39.48 -26.97
C GLU A 262 5.55 39.05 -28.25
N LYS A 263 6.29 38.53 -29.25
CA LYS A 263 5.71 38.02 -30.50
C LYS A 263 4.80 36.82 -30.27
N MET A 264 5.22 35.85 -29.45
CA MET A 264 4.44 34.65 -29.15
C MET A 264 3.19 34.98 -28.34
N LEU A 265 3.31 35.81 -27.30
CA LEU A 265 2.17 36.24 -26.49
C LEU A 265 1.15 37.00 -27.35
N GLN A 266 1.62 37.92 -28.20
CA GLN A 266 0.72 38.66 -29.09
C GLN A 266 0.04 37.75 -30.12
N ALA A 267 0.77 36.77 -30.68
CA ALA A 267 0.21 35.78 -31.60
C ALA A 267 -0.89 34.94 -30.92
N ALA A 268 -0.67 34.49 -29.69
CA ALA A 268 -1.66 33.74 -28.91
C ALA A 268 -2.91 34.58 -28.58
N VAL A 269 -2.73 35.85 -28.18
CA VAL A 269 -3.84 36.78 -27.94
C VAL A 269 -4.63 37.04 -29.23
N ASN A 270 -3.94 37.29 -30.35
CA ASN A 270 -4.58 37.50 -31.65
C ASN A 270 -5.41 36.28 -32.07
N TYR A 271 -4.84 35.08 -31.91
CA TYR A 271 -5.51 33.82 -32.23
C TYR A 271 -6.80 33.65 -31.42
N ALA A 272 -6.69 33.68 -30.10
CA ALA A 272 -7.83 33.45 -29.21
C ALA A 272 -8.88 34.57 -29.30
N SER A 273 -8.48 35.79 -29.65
CA SER A 273 -9.43 36.89 -29.87
C SER A 273 -10.34 36.65 -31.08
N GLN A 274 -9.86 35.98 -32.14
CA GLN A 274 -10.72 35.61 -33.29
C GLN A 274 -11.85 34.66 -32.87
N LEU A 275 -11.60 33.83 -31.85
CA LEU A 275 -12.59 32.89 -31.31
C LEU A 275 -13.57 33.52 -30.32
N LYS A 276 -13.40 34.81 -29.99
CA LYS A 276 -14.06 35.44 -28.83
C LYS A 276 -13.95 34.55 -27.59
N TYR A 277 -12.72 34.09 -27.34
CA TYR A 277 -12.47 33.01 -26.39
C TYR A 277 -12.93 33.38 -24.97
N LYS A 278 -13.42 32.38 -24.24
CA LYS A 278 -13.95 32.48 -22.88
C LYS A 278 -13.24 31.50 -21.98
N SER A 279 -13.12 31.86 -20.70
CA SER A 279 -12.43 31.05 -19.70
C SER A 279 -10.93 30.94 -20.03
N VAL A 280 -10.29 29.82 -19.67
CA VAL A 280 -8.85 29.59 -19.77
C VAL A 280 -8.56 28.59 -20.90
N GLY A 281 -7.46 28.81 -21.63
CA GLY A 281 -7.03 27.94 -22.73
C GLY A 281 -5.56 28.16 -23.08
N THR A 282 -4.99 27.30 -23.92
CA THR A 282 -3.57 27.38 -24.26
C THR A 282 -3.36 27.31 -25.75
N VAL A 283 -2.53 28.20 -26.30
CA VAL A 283 -2.08 28.17 -27.70
C VAL A 283 -0.69 27.55 -27.75
N GLU A 284 -0.55 26.41 -28.42
CA GLU A 284 0.71 25.67 -28.52
C GLU A 284 1.48 26.02 -29.80
N PHE A 285 2.79 26.14 -29.68
CA PHE A 285 3.69 26.43 -30.80
C PHE A 285 4.84 25.40 -30.89
N LEU A 286 5.17 25.04 -32.13
CA LEU A 286 6.44 24.44 -32.48
C LEU A 286 7.44 25.58 -32.65
N VAL A 287 8.55 25.56 -31.93
CA VAL A 287 9.62 26.55 -32.09
C VAL A 287 10.84 25.85 -32.67
N ASP A 288 11.37 26.36 -33.77
CA ASP A 288 12.62 25.88 -34.35
C ASP A 288 13.79 26.35 -33.47
N ASP A 289 14.59 25.41 -32.98
CA ASP A 289 15.71 25.70 -32.07
C ASP A 289 16.82 26.50 -32.78
N GLU A 290 16.93 26.37 -34.11
CA GLU A 290 17.97 27.03 -34.91
C GLU A 290 17.61 28.47 -35.26
N THR A 291 16.41 28.73 -35.78
CA THR A 291 16.02 30.08 -36.26
C THR A 291 15.24 30.89 -35.24
N ALA A 292 14.73 30.26 -34.17
CA ALA A 292 13.73 30.81 -33.26
C ALA A 292 12.40 31.20 -33.93
N ASP A 293 12.14 30.72 -35.16
CA ASP A 293 10.83 30.81 -35.76
C ASP A 293 9.86 29.91 -35.01
N PHE A 294 8.63 30.40 -34.80
CA PHE A 294 7.58 29.65 -34.13
C PHE A 294 6.38 29.47 -35.05
N PHE A 295 5.69 28.34 -34.91
CA PHE A 295 4.57 27.96 -35.75
C PHE A 295 3.44 27.39 -34.90
N PHE A 296 2.21 27.83 -35.16
CA PHE A 296 1.01 27.33 -34.50
C PHE A 296 0.88 25.81 -34.70
N LEU A 297 0.65 25.10 -33.60
CA LEU A 297 0.35 23.67 -33.58
C LEU A 297 -1.15 23.45 -33.37
N GLU A 298 -1.64 23.85 -32.21
CA GLU A 298 -3.04 23.70 -31.81
C GLU A 298 -3.40 24.69 -30.69
N MET A 299 -4.68 24.73 -30.34
CA MET A 299 -5.15 25.37 -29.12
C MET A 299 -5.92 24.35 -28.30
N ASN A 300 -5.50 24.10 -27.06
CA ASN A 300 -6.31 23.32 -26.13
C ASN A 300 -7.37 24.23 -25.52
N THR A 301 -8.63 23.83 -25.67
CA THR A 301 -9.82 24.59 -25.27
C THR A 301 -10.22 24.32 -23.81
N ARG A 302 -9.22 24.20 -22.94
CA ARG A 302 -9.36 23.79 -21.55
C ARG A 302 -8.13 24.20 -20.73
N LEU A 303 -8.21 24.00 -19.42
CA LEU A 303 -7.04 24.01 -18.55
C LEU A 303 -6.08 22.86 -18.94
N GLN A 304 -4.79 23.04 -18.71
CA GLN A 304 -3.79 21.98 -18.90
C GLN A 304 -3.18 21.55 -17.56
N VAL A 305 -2.51 20.40 -17.58
CA VAL A 305 -1.91 19.75 -16.41
C VAL A 305 -0.89 20.70 -15.76
N GLU A 306 -0.03 21.29 -16.59
CA GLU A 306 1.07 22.19 -16.30
C GLU A 306 0.67 23.64 -15.94
N HIS A 307 -0.61 23.93 -15.72
CA HIS A 307 -1.08 25.28 -15.39
C HIS A 307 -0.45 25.85 -14.10
N GLY A 308 -0.08 24.99 -13.14
CA GLY A 308 0.40 25.41 -11.82
C GLY A 308 1.72 26.17 -11.84
N ILE A 309 2.61 25.91 -12.81
CA ILE A 309 3.85 26.70 -12.97
C ILE A 309 3.59 28.10 -13.49
N THR A 310 2.54 28.29 -14.31
CA THR A 310 2.06 29.63 -14.67
C THR A 310 1.47 30.35 -13.45
N GLU A 311 0.68 29.65 -12.63
CA GLU A 311 0.11 30.22 -11.41
C GLU A 311 1.21 30.76 -10.47
N LEU A 312 2.28 29.98 -10.28
CA LEU A 312 3.43 30.35 -9.46
C LEU A 312 4.21 31.55 -10.04
N CYS A 313 4.48 31.55 -11.35
CA CYS A 313 5.30 32.59 -11.98
C CYS A 313 4.55 33.91 -12.22
N TYR A 314 3.23 33.88 -12.41
CA TYR A 314 2.43 35.07 -12.69
C TYR A 314 1.59 35.54 -11.50
N GLY A 315 1.56 34.75 -10.42
CA GLY A 315 0.82 35.08 -9.20
C GLY A 315 -0.69 35.11 -9.44
N ILE A 316 -1.21 34.15 -10.20
CA ILE A 316 -2.61 34.06 -10.60
C ILE A 316 -3.16 32.68 -10.24
N ASP A 317 -4.44 32.58 -9.88
CA ASP A 317 -5.13 31.30 -9.77
C ASP A 317 -6.06 31.13 -10.99
N LEU A 318 -5.72 30.19 -11.87
CA LEU A 318 -6.41 29.98 -13.14
C LEU A 318 -7.76 29.27 -12.92
N VAL A 319 -7.87 28.37 -11.94
CA VAL A 319 -9.16 27.74 -11.61
C VAL A 319 -10.14 28.75 -11.01
N HIS A 320 -9.65 29.67 -10.19
CA HIS A 320 -10.44 30.79 -9.68
C HIS A 320 -10.91 31.70 -10.81
N LEU A 321 -10.05 32.00 -11.81
CA LEU A 321 -10.45 32.75 -12.99
C LEU A 321 -11.54 32.04 -13.80
N MET A 322 -11.42 30.72 -14.01
CA MET A 322 -12.45 29.93 -14.70
C MET A 322 -13.79 30.00 -13.96
N LEU A 323 -13.79 29.77 -12.65
CA LEU A 323 -15.00 29.80 -11.82
C LEU A 323 -15.63 31.19 -11.75
N ARG A 324 -14.81 32.25 -11.68
CA ARG A 324 -15.30 33.64 -11.71
C ARG A 324 -15.91 33.98 -13.06
N GLN A 325 -15.28 33.58 -14.16
CA GLN A 325 -15.87 33.75 -15.50
C GLN A 325 -17.25 33.10 -15.58
N ALA A 326 -17.37 31.85 -15.11
CA ALA A 326 -18.64 31.13 -15.05
C ALA A 326 -19.67 31.80 -14.11
N ASP A 327 -19.23 32.36 -12.98
CA ASP A 327 -20.10 33.07 -12.03
C ASP A 327 -20.74 34.33 -12.64
N TYR A 328 -19.97 35.10 -13.42
CA TYR A 328 -20.49 36.24 -14.18
C TYR A 328 -21.47 35.81 -15.27
N GLU A 329 -21.18 34.72 -15.98
CA GLU A 329 -22.08 34.17 -17.00
C GLU A 329 -23.39 33.68 -16.40
N ARG A 330 -23.33 33.00 -15.25
CA ARG A 330 -24.52 32.59 -14.47
C ARG A 330 -25.36 33.80 -14.05
N GLY A 331 -24.71 34.92 -13.73
CA GLY A 331 -25.36 36.20 -13.42
C GLY A 331 -25.89 36.98 -14.63
N GLY A 332 -25.79 36.44 -15.85
CA GLY A 332 -26.28 37.06 -17.08
C GLY A 332 -25.31 38.05 -17.75
N SER A 333 -24.07 38.17 -17.27
CA SER A 333 -23.02 38.96 -17.92
C SER A 333 -22.29 38.14 -18.99
N ILE A 334 -21.58 38.79 -19.92
CA ILE A 334 -20.76 38.07 -20.91
C ILE A 334 -19.56 37.36 -20.26
N GLY A 335 -19.05 37.90 -19.15
CA GLY A 335 -17.90 37.41 -18.41
C GLY A 335 -17.40 38.43 -17.38
N ILE A 336 -16.21 38.17 -16.84
CA ILE A 336 -15.50 39.11 -15.95
C ILE A 336 -15.33 40.45 -16.66
N PRO A 337 -15.53 41.62 -16.00
CA PRO A 337 -15.33 42.92 -16.62
C PRO A 337 -13.95 43.07 -17.27
N SER A 338 -13.91 43.58 -18.51
CA SER A 338 -12.70 43.67 -19.34
C SER A 338 -11.54 44.45 -18.67
N ASN A 339 -11.83 45.48 -17.87
CA ASN A 339 -10.81 46.20 -17.09
C ASN A 339 -10.22 45.35 -15.95
N VAL A 340 -11.04 44.51 -15.31
CA VAL A 340 -10.62 43.60 -14.25
C VAL A 340 -9.75 42.49 -14.85
N LEU A 341 -10.17 41.87 -15.95
CA LEU A 341 -9.38 40.82 -16.61
C LEU A 341 -8.02 41.36 -17.08
N LYS A 342 -7.96 42.56 -17.66
CA LYS A 342 -6.69 43.23 -18.02
C LYS A 342 -5.76 43.44 -16.84
N SER A 343 -6.29 43.72 -15.65
CA SER A 343 -5.47 43.99 -14.46
C SER A 343 -4.68 42.76 -13.96
N PHE A 344 -5.10 41.55 -14.36
CA PHE A 344 -4.38 40.32 -14.03
C PHE A 344 -3.18 40.05 -14.94
N GLY A 345 -3.19 40.59 -16.16
CA GLY A 345 -2.12 40.38 -17.13
C GLY A 345 -0.79 40.96 -16.64
N ARG A 346 0.31 40.23 -16.84
CA ARG A 346 1.68 40.71 -16.58
C ARG A 346 2.60 40.40 -17.77
N PRO A 347 3.48 41.32 -18.16
CA PRO A 347 4.36 41.13 -19.31
C PRO A 347 5.56 40.21 -19.01
N GLN A 348 5.95 40.07 -17.75
CA GLN A 348 7.12 39.31 -17.32
C GLN A 348 6.79 38.42 -16.12
N PRO A 349 7.44 37.24 -16.00
CA PRO A 349 7.29 36.35 -14.86
C PRO A 349 7.97 36.92 -13.60
N LEU A 350 7.52 36.50 -12.41
CA LEU A 350 8.07 36.90 -11.10
C LEU A 350 9.26 36.06 -10.61
N GLY A 351 9.63 35.04 -11.37
CA GLY A 351 10.63 34.06 -11.01
C GLY A 351 10.60 32.91 -12.01
N SER A 352 11.07 31.74 -11.60
CA SER A 352 10.99 30.53 -12.41
C SER A 352 10.37 29.38 -11.63
N ALA A 353 9.59 28.56 -12.30
CA ALA A 353 8.99 27.36 -11.76
C ALA A 353 9.21 26.17 -12.70
N ILE A 354 9.41 25.00 -12.11
CA ILE A 354 9.53 23.72 -12.81
C ILE A 354 8.43 22.81 -12.28
N GLU A 355 7.72 22.11 -13.17
CA GLU A 355 6.81 21.01 -12.85
C GLU A 355 7.43 19.70 -13.30
N VAL A 356 7.24 18.65 -12.50
CA VAL A 356 7.46 17.27 -12.93
C VAL A 356 6.22 16.43 -12.66
N ARG A 357 5.91 15.54 -13.61
CA ARG A 357 4.77 14.62 -13.51
C ARG A 357 5.22 13.28 -12.94
N VAL A 358 4.79 13.01 -11.70
CA VAL A 358 5.09 11.76 -11.02
C VAL A 358 4.05 10.72 -11.39
N TYR A 359 4.47 9.68 -12.12
CA TYR A 359 3.61 8.60 -12.60
C TYR A 359 3.90 7.28 -11.89
N ALA A 360 2.87 6.47 -11.72
CA ALA A 360 2.95 5.07 -11.37
C ALA A 360 3.38 4.24 -12.61
N GLU A 361 4.62 4.45 -13.05
CA GLU A 361 5.22 3.79 -14.20
C GLU A 361 6.57 3.20 -13.83
N VAL A 362 7.02 2.21 -14.61
CA VAL A 362 8.31 1.54 -14.44
C VAL A 362 9.28 1.94 -15.57
N PRO A 363 10.18 2.93 -15.38
CA PRO A 363 11.11 3.37 -16.44
C PRO A 363 11.96 2.24 -17.03
N LEU A 364 12.40 1.28 -16.21
CA LEU A 364 13.18 0.10 -16.64
C LEU A 364 12.41 -0.86 -17.55
N ARG A 365 11.08 -0.72 -17.64
CA ARG A 365 10.20 -1.59 -18.44
C ARG A 365 9.40 -0.80 -19.45
N ASP A 366 10.08 0.10 -20.15
CA ASP A 366 9.46 0.97 -21.15
C ASP A 366 8.24 1.75 -20.59
N PHE A 367 8.34 2.12 -19.31
CA PHE A 367 7.31 2.86 -18.58
C PHE A 367 5.96 2.14 -18.55
N ALA A 368 5.98 0.81 -18.44
CA ALA A 368 4.78 0.04 -18.18
C ALA A 368 4.07 0.59 -16.91
N PRO A 369 2.73 0.74 -16.93
CA PRO A 369 1.98 1.14 -15.74
C PRO A 369 2.22 0.20 -14.56
N SER A 370 2.25 0.76 -13.35
CA SER A 370 2.50 0.06 -12.10
C SER A 370 1.31 0.20 -11.14
N PRO A 371 0.18 -0.49 -11.42
CA PRO A 371 -0.92 -0.54 -10.47
C PRO A 371 -0.50 -1.25 -9.18
N GLY A 372 -1.07 -0.85 -8.06
CA GLY A 372 -0.67 -1.36 -6.75
C GLY A 372 -1.10 -0.45 -5.61
N VAL A 373 -0.62 -0.73 -4.41
CA VAL A 373 -0.88 0.10 -3.23
C VAL A 373 0.34 0.96 -2.92
N LEU A 374 0.13 2.27 -2.76
CA LEU A 374 1.09 3.17 -2.14
C LEU A 374 0.99 3.00 -0.62
N GLN A 375 1.85 2.16 -0.05
CA GLN A 375 1.88 1.85 1.38
C GLN A 375 2.33 3.05 2.21
N HIS A 376 3.28 3.84 1.69
CA HIS A 376 3.74 5.07 2.32
C HIS A 376 3.89 6.17 1.26
N VAL A 377 3.33 7.34 1.58
CA VAL A 377 3.32 8.55 0.77
C VAL A 377 3.76 9.70 1.66
N HIS A 378 4.89 10.31 1.30
CA HIS A 378 5.38 11.56 1.88
C HIS A 378 5.70 12.54 0.76
N TRP A 379 5.07 13.72 0.86
CA TRP A 379 5.33 14.85 0.01
C TRP A 379 5.99 15.96 0.84
N PRO A 380 7.14 16.49 0.42
CA PRO A 380 7.78 17.59 1.13
C PRO A 380 6.94 18.87 1.08
N GLU A 381 6.93 19.61 2.17
CA GLU A 381 6.31 20.93 2.27
C GLU A 381 7.38 22.02 2.39
N GLY A 382 7.12 23.22 1.87
CA GLY A 382 8.06 24.33 1.98
C GLY A 382 7.74 25.52 1.08
N GLU A 383 8.43 26.64 1.31
CA GLU A 383 8.23 27.84 0.51
C GLU A 383 8.62 27.61 -0.96
N GLY A 384 7.68 27.91 -1.85
CA GLY A 384 7.84 27.69 -3.29
C GLY A 384 7.79 26.21 -3.69
N VAL A 385 7.32 25.31 -2.83
CA VAL A 385 7.00 23.93 -3.19
C VAL A 385 5.48 23.78 -3.23
N ARG A 386 4.96 23.19 -4.31
CA ARG A 386 3.54 22.87 -4.44
C ARG A 386 3.40 21.46 -4.99
N VAL A 387 2.54 20.67 -4.37
CA VAL A 387 2.21 19.32 -4.84
C VAL A 387 0.70 19.21 -5.05
N ASP A 388 0.30 18.99 -6.30
CA ASP A 388 -1.08 18.69 -6.67
C ASP A 388 -1.20 17.17 -6.84
N THR A 389 -1.90 16.49 -5.93
CA THR A 389 -1.99 15.02 -5.90
C THR A 389 -3.39 14.57 -5.44
N TRP A 390 -3.71 13.30 -5.72
CA TRP A 390 -4.91 12.64 -5.25
C TRP A 390 -4.64 11.42 -4.35
N VAL A 391 -3.37 11.14 -4.07
CA VAL A 391 -2.93 9.96 -3.32
C VAL A 391 -2.54 10.30 -1.89
N ARG A 392 -2.68 9.31 -1.01
CA ARG A 392 -2.21 9.31 0.39
C ARG A 392 -1.80 7.89 0.78
N ASN A 393 -1.30 7.70 2.00
CA ASN A 393 -1.04 6.36 2.55
C ASN A 393 -2.22 5.43 2.31
N GLY A 394 -1.95 4.25 1.75
CA GLY A 394 -2.97 3.26 1.45
C GLY A 394 -3.66 3.39 0.09
N GLN A 395 -3.37 4.44 -0.68
CA GLN A 395 -4.03 4.66 -1.96
C GLN A 395 -3.72 3.50 -2.92
N ARG A 396 -4.78 2.92 -3.49
CA ARG A 396 -4.67 1.96 -4.58
C ARG A 396 -4.64 2.70 -5.92
N ILE A 397 -3.61 2.45 -6.71
CA ILE A 397 -3.49 2.83 -8.10
C ILE A 397 -4.06 1.69 -8.95
N THR A 398 -5.09 1.97 -9.73
CA THR A 398 -5.78 0.99 -10.59
C THR A 398 -5.30 1.08 -12.05
N PRO A 399 -5.44 0.03 -12.86
CA PRO A 399 -5.08 0.07 -14.28
C PRO A 399 -6.14 0.73 -15.19
N PHE A 400 -7.26 1.22 -14.64
CA PHE A 400 -8.41 1.68 -15.43
C PHE A 400 -8.24 3.06 -16.08
N TYR A 401 -7.38 3.90 -15.50
CA TYR A 401 -7.21 5.30 -15.91
C TYR A 401 -5.72 5.64 -16.08
N ASP A 402 -5.45 6.93 -16.23
CA ASP A 402 -4.10 7.48 -16.28
C ASP A 402 -3.30 7.18 -14.98
N PRO A 403 -1.98 6.86 -15.09
CA PRO A 403 -1.14 6.51 -13.96
C PRO A 403 -0.55 7.71 -13.18
N LEU A 404 -0.99 8.96 -13.41
CA LEU A 404 -0.45 10.13 -12.70
C LEU A 404 -0.75 10.02 -11.21
N ILE A 405 0.30 10.08 -10.39
CA ILE A 405 0.21 10.11 -8.93
C ILE A 405 0.04 11.56 -8.45
N GLY A 406 0.75 12.48 -9.09
CA GLY A 406 0.68 13.90 -8.79
C GLY A 406 1.70 14.72 -9.55
N LYS A 407 1.61 16.03 -9.37
CA LYS A 407 2.46 17.03 -10.00
C LYS A 407 3.25 17.73 -8.91
N VAL A 408 4.57 17.70 -9.01
CA VAL A 408 5.46 18.38 -8.08
C VAL A 408 5.98 19.63 -8.77
N MET A 409 5.80 20.77 -8.11
CA MET A 409 6.22 22.07 -8.63
C MET A 409 7.18 22.73 -7.66
N ALA A 410 8.28 23.28 -8.19
CA ALA A 410 9.24 24.05 -7.43
C ALA A 410 9.43 25.43 -8.08
N TYR A 411 9.25 26.48 -7.29
CA TYR A 411 9.36 27.88 -7.67
C TYR A 411 10.49 28.57 -6.91
N SER A 412 11.21 29.47 -7.61
CA SER A 412 12.17 30.38 -7.00
C SER A 412 12.13 31.77 -7.66
N PRO A 413 12.11 32.86 -6.86
CA PRO A 413 12.31 34.21 -7.39
C PRO A 413 13.77 34.45 -7.84
N GLU A 414 14.72 33.62 -7.41
CA GLU A 414 16.14 33.70 -7.79
C GLU A 414 16.43 33.07 -9.17
N GLY A 415 15.38 32.64 -9.89
CA GLY A 415 15.47 32.11 -11.24
C GLY A 415 15.62 30.60 -11.33
N ARG A 416 15.78 30.13 -12.57
CA ARG A 416 15.70 28.71 -12.98
C ARG A 416 16.65 27.78 -12.23
N ALA A 417 17.92 28.17 -12.05
CA ALA A 417 18.91 27.31 -11.38
C ALA A 417 18.54 27.05 -9.91
N ALA A 418 18.00 28.06 -9.21
CA ALA A 418 17.52 27.90 -7.84
C ALA A 418 16.25 27.03 -7.78
N ALA A 419 15.34 27.17 -8.75
CA ALA A 419 14.17 26.30 -8.87
C ALA A 419 14.56 24.83 -9.15
N GLN A 420 15.56 24.57 -10.01
CA GLN A 420 16.09 23.23 -10.28
C GLN A 420 16.70 22.60 -9.03
N LYS A 421 17.57 23.34 -8.32
CA LYS A 421 18.17 22.87 -7.06
C LYS A 421 17.09 22.53 -6.03
N LYS A 422 16.06 23.38 -5.92
CA LYS A 422 14.92 23.14 -5.03
C LYS A 422 14.14 21.89 -5.45
N MET A 423 13.83 21.72 -6.74
CA MET A 423 13.13 20.53 -7.25
C MET A 423 13.91 19.25 -6.95
N LEU A 424 15.23 19.22 -7.17
CA LEU A 424 16.05 18.06 -6.84
C LEU A 424 16.02 17.71 -5.35
N ALA A 425 16.01 18.70 -4.47
CA ALA A 425 15.84 18.48 -3.03
C ALA A 425 14.45 17.91 -2.69
N VAL A 426 13.38 18.45 -3.30
CA VAL A 426 12.01 17.95 -3.12
C VAL A 426 11.87 16.51 -3.61
N LEU A 427 12.43 16.15 -4.77
CA LEU A 427 12.36 14.77 -5.27
C LEU A 427 13.17 13.80 -4.40
N ALA A 428 14.29 14.25 -3.82
CA ALA A 428 15.08 13.43 -2.90
C ALA A 428 14.37 13.18 -1.56
N ASP A 429 13.56 14.13 -1.10
CA ASP A 429 12.77 14.04 0.15
C ASP A 429 11.37 13.44 -0.07
N THR A 430 10.94 13.23 -1.32
CA THR A 430 9.67 12.57 -1.64
C THR A 430 9.76 11.06 -1.43
N ALA A 431 8.79 10.46 -0.72
CA ALA A 431 8.70 9.02 -0.55
C ALA A 431 7.38 8.47 -1.11
N LEU A 432 7.48 7.62 -2.14
CA LEU A 432 6.35 6.90 -2.75
C LEU A 432 6.67 5.41 -2.75
N GLN A 433 6.27 4.72 -1.69
CA GLN A 433 6.69 3.35 -1.42
C GLN A 433 5.52 2.38 -1.55
N GLY A 434 5.78 1.23 -2.19
CA GLY A 434 4.82 0.13 -2.37
C GLY A 434 4.65 -0.25 -3.84
N THR A 435 4.09 0.64 -4.65
CA THR A 435 4.13 0.52 -6.12
C THR A 435 5.28 1.33 -6.71
N GLN A 436 5.67 1.03 -7.95
CA GLN A 436 6.78 1.72 -8.60
C GLN A 436 6.36 3.08 -9.13
N SER A 437 7.30 4.02 -9.19
CA SER A 437 7.10 5.34 -9.77
C SER A 437 8.29 5.75 -10.64
N ASN A 438 8.09 6.79 -11.45
CA ASN A 438 9.14 7.41 -12.25
C ASN A 438 10.00 8.43 -11.47
N LEU A 439 9.92 8.48 -10.13
CA LEU A 439 10.56 9.52 -9.32
C LEU A 439 12.10 9.62 -9.55
N GLU A 440 12.79 8.48 -9.55
CA GLU A 440 14.24 8.43 -9.82
C GLU A 440 14.56 8.94 -11.24
N TYR A 441 13.73 8.57 -12.23
CA TYR A 441 13.89 9.01 -13.62
C TYR A 441 13.79 10.53 -13.74
N LEU A 442 12.81 11.16 -13.07
CA LEU A 442 12.66 12.61 -13.04
C LEU A 442 13.89 13.31 -12.43
N SER A 443 14.40 12.79 -11.31
CA SER A 443 15.61 13.34 -10.68
C SER A 443 16.83 13.27 -11.61
N LYS A 444 17.01 12.14 -12.33
CA LYS A 444 18.09 11.98 -13.30
C LYS A 444 17.96 12.92 -14.51
N ILE A 445 16.75 13.18 -15.01
CA ILE A 445 16.51 14.18 -16.07
C ILE A 445 16.96 15.55 -15.59
N LEU A 446 16.47 15.98 -14.42
CA LEU A 446 16.76 17.30 -13.87
C LEU A 446 18.23 17.47 -13.51
N GLY A 447 18.96 16.39 -13.20
CA GLY A 447 20.40 16.40 -12.97
C GLY A 447 21.26 16.36 -14.24
N SER A 448 20.66 16.21 -15.42
CA SER A 448 21.39 16.09 -16.68
C SER A 448 21.92 17.44 -17.21
N GLU A 449 22.98 17.38 -18.01
CA GLU A 449 23.53 18.56 -18.71
C GLU A 449 22.52 19.20 -19.66
N MET A 450 21.72 18.36 -20.35
CA MET A 450 20.66 18.80 -21.26
C MET A 450 19.63 19.68 -20.53
N PHE A 451 19.14 19.26 -19.36
CA PHE A 451 18.23 20.08 -18.58
C PHE A 451 18.95 21.32 -18.01
N THR A 452 20.12 21.14 -17.40
CA THR A 452 20.84 22.26 -16.74
C THR A 452 21.17 23.40 -17.71
N SER A 453 21.53 23.09 -18.96
CA SER A 453 21.82 24.08 -20.02
C SER A 453 20.57 24.69 -20.68
N GLY A 454 19.37 24.15 -20.44
CA GLY A 454 18.14 24.56 -21.12
C GLY A 454 18.06 24.11 -22.59
N ASN A 455 18.89 23.15 -22.99
CA ASN A 455 18.95 22.61 -24.35
C ASN A 455 18.06 21.37 -24.47
N THR A 456 16.76 21.60 -24.29
CA THR A 456 15.70 20.58 -24.30
C THR A 456 14.92 20.63 -25.61
N LEU A 457 14.88 19.52 -26.35
CA LEU A 457 14.14 19.35 -27.60
C LEU A 457 13.01 18.33 -27.43
N THR A 458 12.03 18.32 -28.33
CA THR A 458 10.89 17.36 -28.27
C THR A 458 11.30 15.89 -28.34
N ASN A 459 12.50 15.60 -28.88
CA ASN A 459 13.07 14.25 -28.98
C ASN A 459 14.13 13.95 -27.90
N SER A 460 14.45 14.88 -27.00
CA SER A 460 15.52 14.75 -26.01
C SER A 460 15.42 13.49 -25.16
N LEU A 461 14.22 13.14 -24.69
CA LEU A 461 14.03 11.97 -23.83
C LEU A 461 14.12 10.63 -24.58
N SER A 462 14.06 10.64 -25.92
CA SER A 462 14.18 9.41 -26.74
C SER A 462 15.59 8.83 -26.73
N THR A 463 16.61 9.66 -26.49
CA THR A 463 18.03 9.26 -26.42
C THR A 463 18.58 9.27 -25.00
N PHE A 464 17.79 9.71 -24.01
CA PHE A 464 18.17 9.74 -22.61
C PHE A 464 18.32 8.33 -22.04
N LYS A 465 19.52 8.01 -21.52
CA LYS A 465 19.79 6.72 -20.87
C LYS A 465 19.46 6.79 -19.40
N PHE A 466 18.58 5.91 -18.94
CA PHE A 466 18.22 5.78 -17.54
C PHE A 466 18.94 4.58 -16.91
N ASP A 467 19.75 4.85 -15.90
CA ASP A 467 20.35 3.85 -15.01
C ASP A 467 19.70 3.97 -13.62
N SER A 468 19.37 2.84 -13.00
CA SER A 468 18.74 2.77 -11.69
C SER A 468 19.59 1.97 -10.70
N CYS A 469 19.67 2.44 -9.46
CA CYS A 469 20.30 1.71 -8.36
C CYS A 469 19.32 0.68 -7.77
N SER A 470 19.11 -0.44 -8.47
CA SER A 470 18.08 -1.41 -8.12
C SER A 470 18.37 -2.84 -8.57
N VAL A 471 17.55 -3.78 -8.07
CA VAL A 471 17.50 -5.17 -8.52
C VAL A 471 16.09 -5.49 -9.00
N GLN A 472 15.99 -6.18 -10.14
CA GLN A 472 14.74 -6.56 -10.78
C GLN A 472 14.49 -8.06 -10.64
N VAL A 473 13.26 -8.43 -10.28
CA VAL A 473 12.81 -9.82 -10.19
C VAL A 473 12.47 -10.34 -11.60
N ILE A 474 13.26 -11.29 -12.09
CA ILE A 474 13.04 -12.00 -13.37
C ILE A 474 12.25 -13.28 -13.16
N ASP A 475 12.43 -13.93 -12.02
CA ASP A 475 11.61 -15.03 -11.53
C ASP A 475 11.47 -14.84 -10.01
N PRO A 476 10.26 -14.80 -9.43
CA PRO A 476 10.08 -14.60 -7.99
C PRO A 476 10.39 -15.84 -7.13
N GLY A 477 10.57 -17.01 -7.72
CA GLY A 477 10.56 -18.29 -7.01
C GLY A 477 9.17 -18.70 -6.53
N VAL A 478 9.08 -19.75 -5.72
CA VAL A 478 7.78 -20.26 -5.24
C VAL A 478 7.15 -19.31 -4.23
N PHE A 479 7.94 -18.90 -3.23
CA PHE A 479 7.49 -18.05 -2.14
C PHE A 479 8.68 -17.29 -1.54
N THR A 480 8.89 -16.06 -2.02
CA THR A 480 9.94 -15.15 -1.56
C THR A 480 9.31 -13.93 -0.90
N THR A 481 9.71 -13.60 0.33
CA THR A 481 9.16 -12.45 1.08
C THR A 481 10.27 -11.61 1.71
N ILE A 482 10.00 -10.32 1.94
CA ILE A 482 10.92 -9.45 2.68
C ILE A 482 10.71 -9.68 4.17
N GLN A 483 11.79 -9.94 4.91
CA GLN A 483 11.77 -10.15 6.35
C GLN A 483 12.90 -9.38 7.02
N ASP A 484 12.63 -8.84 8.20
CA ASP A 484 13.61 -8.23 9.10
C ASP A 484 13.51 -8.84 10.50
N TYR A 485 14.54 -8.64 11.32
CA TYR A 485 14.59 -9.15 12.69
C TYR A 485 14.66 -7.99 13.69
N PRO A 486 13.92 -8.03 14.82
CA PRO A 486 13.06 -9.10 15.31
C PRO A 486 11.62 -9.05 14.77
N GLY A 487 11.33 -8.22 13.77
CA GLY A 487 9.96 -7.98 13.31
C GLY A 487 9.17 -7.06 14.26
N ARG A 488 7.86 -7.29 14.39
CA ARG A 488 6.88 -6.45 15.10
C ARG A 488 6.58 -6.90 16.54
N ILE A 489 7.57 -7.38 17.27
CA ILE A 489 7.36 -7.97 18.62
C ILE A 489 6.70 -7.04 19.64
N LYS A 490 6.82 -5.71 19.48
CA LYS A 490 6.34 -4.71 20.46
C LYS A 490 4.88 -4.30 20.28
N VAL A 491 4.23 -4.65 19.18
CA VAL A 491 2.92 -4.08 18.80
C VAL A 491 1.75 -4.62 19.63
N GLY A 492 1.61 -5.95 19.74
CA GLY A 492 0.45 -6.57 20.39
C GLY A 492 -0.81 -6.53 19.52
N HIS A 493 -2.00 -6.63 20.14
CA HIS A 493 -3.31 -6.53 19.47
C HIS A 493 -3.51 -7.47 18.27
N GLY A 494 -3.03 -8.70 18.33
CA GLY A 494 -3.17 -9.66 17.22
C GLY A 494 -2.27 -9.37 16.03
N ILE A 495 -1.31 -8.46 16.15
CA ILE A 495 -0.32 -8.22 15.11
C ILE A 495 0.82 -9.24 15.29
N PRO A 496 0.99 -10.20 14.36
CA PRO A 496 2.09 -11.13 14.44
C PRO A 496 3.44 -10.39 14.37
N PRO A 497 4.47 -10.90 15.09
CA PRO A 497 5.83 -10.43 14.94
C PRO A 497 6.32 -10.47 13.48
N SER A 498 5.95 -11.53 12.74
CA SER A 498 6.59 -11.86 11.47
C SER A 498 8.12 -11.98 11.62
N GLY A 499 8.88 -11.64 10.59
CA GLY A 499 10.32 -11.85 10.55
C GLY A 499 10.69 -13.20 9.95
N PRO A 500 12.00 -13.49 9.87
CA PRO A 500 12.51 -14.75 9.37
C PRO A 500 12.10 -15.89 10.32
N ILE A 501 11.61 -17.01 9.78
CA ILE A 501 11.27 -18.18 10.63
C ILE A 501 12.54 -18.82 11.20
N ASP A 502 13.59 -18.88 10.38
CA ASP A 502 14.95 -19.22 10.78
C ASP A 502 15.76 -17.93 10.92
N ASP A 503 15.66 -17.32 12.10
CA ASP A 503 16.36 -16.07 12.43
C ASP A 503 17.88 -16.24 12.47
N LEU A 504 18.37 -17.45 12.75
CA LEU A 504 19.79 -17.75 12.80
C LEU A 504 20.42 -17.60 11.41
N SER A 505 19.94 -18.34 10.41
CA SER A 505 20.49 -18.28 9.05
C SER A 505 20.30 -16.90 8.42
N ALA A 506 19.19 -16.23 8.71
CA ALA A 506 18.93 -14.85 8.29
C ALA A 506 19.97 -13.87 8.84
N ARG A 507 20.24 -13.91 10.16
CA ARG A 507 21.23 -13.04 10.80
C ARG A 507 22.65 -13.35 10.31
N VAL A 508 22.98 -14.62 10.06
CA VAL A 508 24.27 -15.00 9.45
C VAL A 508 24.42 -14.45 8.03
N ALA A 509 23.37 -14.48 7.21
CA ALA A 509 23.41 -13.86 5.89
C ALA A 509 23.71 -12.36 5.98
N ASN A 510 23.08 -11.65 6.92
CA ASN A 510 23.38 -10.24 7.19
C ASN A 510 24.83 -10.01 7.64
N ILE A 511 25.36 -10.82 8.56
CA ILE A 511 26.77 -10.74 8.99
C ILE A 511 27.72 -10.83 7.79
N LEU A 512 27.48 -11.79 6.88
CA LEU A 512 28.37 -12.02 5.75
C LEU A 512 28.43 -10.85 4.77
N VAL A 513 27.36 -10.08 4.64
CA VAL A 513 27.34 -8.85 3.82
C VAL A 513 27.68 -7.60 4.63
N ASP A 514 28.08 -7.74 5.90
CA ASP A 514 28.42 -6.62 6.80
C ASP A 514 27.21 -5.69 7.04
N ASN A 515 26.04 -6.30 7.28
CA ASN A 515 24.82 -5.64 7.74
C ASN A 515 24.61 -5.87 9.24
N ASP A 516 23.93 -4.92 9.89
CA ASP A 516 23.31 -5.16 11.20
C ASP A 516 22.27 -6.29 11.12
N PHE A 517 22.05 -6.99 12.23
CA PHE A 517 21.11 -8.13 12.31
C PHE A 517 19.69 -7.79 11.84
N GLY A 518 19.25 -6.55 12.04
CA GLY A 518 17.90 -6.09 11.74
C GLY A 518 17.69 -5.57 10.33
N VAL A 519 18.72 -5.54 9.48
CA VAL A 519 18.55 -5.15 8.07
C VAL A 519 17.69 -6.19 7.36
N GLU A 520 16.71 -5.72 6.59
CA GLU A 520 15.80 -6.59 5.85
C GLU A 520 16.52 -7.39 4.75
N LEU A 521 16.04 -8.60 4.53
CA LEU A 521 16.54 -9.54 3.53
C LEU A 521 15.38 -10.32 2.90
N LEU A 522 15.69 -11.17 1.93
CA LEU A 522 14.70 -12.06 1.32
C LEU A 522 14.70 -13.40 2.04
N GLU A 523 13.53 -13.84 2.54
CA GLU A 523 13.26 -15.22 2.95
C GLU A 523 12.68 -15.99 1.77
N LEU A 524 13.29 -17.13 1.45
CA LEU A 524 12.97 -17.99 0.32
C LEU A 524 12.46 -19.34 0.84
N THR A 525 11.35 -19.84 0.30
CA THR A 525 10.79 -21.15 0.66
C THR A 525 10.73 -22.05 -0.57
N LEU A 526 11.25 -23.29 -0.47
CA LEU A 526 11.34 -24.32 -1.52
C LEU A 526 12.28 -24.00 -2.69
N SER A 527 12.10 -22.86 -3.36
CA SER A 527 12.97 -22.39 -4.44
C SER A 527 13.06 -20.89 -4.47
N GLY A 528 14.22 -20.38 -4.88
CA GLY A 528 14.49 -18.95 -4.90
C GLY A 528 14.22 -18.23 -6.21
N PRO A 529 14.43 -16.89 -6.22
CA PRO A 529 14.23 -16.06 -7.38
C PRO A 529 15.44 -16.06 -8.32
N LYS A 530 15.18 -15.54 -9.52
CA LYS A 530 16.20 -15.05 -10.46
C LYS A 530 16.14 -13.52 -10.48
N LEU A 531 17.27 -12.87 -10.20
CA LEU A 531 17.36 -11.43 -9.96
C LEU A 531 18.39 -10.78 -10.88
N LEU A 532 17.97 -9.78 -11.66
CA LEU A 532 18.84 -8.96 -12.51
C LEU A 532 19.26 -7.70 -11.75
N PHE A 533 20.56 -7.48 -11.59
CA PHE A 533 21.09 -6.33 -10.87
C PHE A 533 21.39 -5.17 -11.83
N HIS A 534 20.75 -4.02 -11.62
CA HIS A 534 21.00 -2.79 -12.40
C HIS A 534 22.12 -1.94 -11.81
N GLU A 535 22.65 -2.34 -10.64
CA GLU A 535 23.84 -1.80 -9.99
C GLU A 535 24.67 -2.94 -9.38
N ALA A 536 25.98 -2.75 -9.23
CA ALA A 536 26.83 -3.70 -8.52
C ALA A 536 26.42 -3.81 -7.04
N ALA A 537 26.53 -5.01 -6.47
CA ALA A 537 26.05 -5.31 -5.12
C ALA A 537 26.88 -6.39 -4.42
N VAL A 538 26.77 -6.44 -3.09
CA VAL A 538 27.34 -7.50 -2.25
C VAL A 538 26.19 -8.31 -1.65
N VAL A 539 26.23 -9.62 -1.84
CA VAL A 539 25.17 -10.53 -1.37
C VAL A 539 25.72 -11.74 -0.63
N ALA A 540 24.87 -12.37 0.19
CA ALA A 540 25.17 -13.66 0.80
C ALA A 540 23.90 -14.52 0.86
N VAL A 541 24.07 -15.83 0.70
CA VAL A 541 22.98 -16.82 0.69
C VAL A 541 23.23 -17.87 1.77
N CYS A 542 22.34 -17.97 2.76
CA CYS A 542 22.46 -18.87 3.92
C CYS A 542 21.16 -19.64 4.19
N GLY A 543 21.23 -20.75 4.92
CA GLY A 543 20.08 -21.63 5.21
C GLY A 543 20.14 -22.95 4.44
N ALA A 544 18.98 -23.50 4.08
CA ALA A 544 18.87 -24.77 3.37
C ALA A 544 19.63 -24.75 2.04
N GLU A 545 20.28 -25.86 1.73
CA GLU A 545 21.14 -26.00 0.56
C GLU A 545 20.35 -25.87 -0.75
N LEU A 546 20.77 -24.95 -1.61
CA LEU A 546 20.27 -24.78 -2.98
C LEU A 546 21.41 -24.37 -3.92
N SER A 547 21.18 -24.50 -5.23
CA SER A 547 22.13 -24.02 -6.24
C SER A 547 22.12 -22.49 -6.33
N VAL A 548 23.27 -21.85 -6.12
CA VAL A 548 23.47 -20.40 -6.36
C VAL A 548 24.26 -20.23 -7.65
N THR A 549 23.78 -19.37 -8.55
CA THR A 549 24.43 -19.11 -9.84
C THR A 549 24.52 -17.62 -10.13
N LEU A 550 25.61 -17.20 -10.77
CA LEU A 550 25.81 -15.84 -11.27
C LEU A 550 26.10 -15.94 -12.77
N ASP A 551 25.18 -15.44 -13.61
CA ASP A 551 25.19 -15.65 -15.07
C ASP A 551 25.38 -17.12 -15.49
N GLY A 552 24.80 -18.03 -14.70
CA GLY A 552 24.90 -19.48 -14.90
C GLY A 552 26.13 -20.14 -14.27
N ALA A 553 27.13 -19.38 -13.81
CA ALA A 553 28.29 -19.93 -13.11
C ALA A 553 27.98 -20.19 -11.63
N SER A 554 28.31 -21.39 -11.13
CA SER A 554 28.06 -21.78 -9.74
C SER A 554 28.79 -20.87 -8.75
N GLN A 555 28.10 -20.53 -7.66
CA GLN A 555 28.65 -19.76 -6.52
C GLN A 555 28.43 -20.53 -5.21
N PRO A 556 29.32 -20.37 -4.22
CA PRO A 556 29.15 -21.01 -2.93
C PRO A 556 28.09 -20.30 -2.06
N MET A 557 27.29 -21.08 -1.32
CA MET A 557 26.51 -20.57 -0.19
C MET A 557 27.43 -20.18 0.98
N TRP A 558 26.87 -19.54 2.02
CA TRP A 558 27.57 -19.15 3.25
C TRP A 558 28.84 -18.34 2.96
N SER A 559 28.78 -17.56 1.89
CA SER A 559 29.89 -16.81 1.34
C SER A 559 29.41 -15.43 0.88
N ARG A 560 30.34 -14.49 0.90
CA ARG A 560 30.15 -13.16 0.34
C ARG A 560 30.38 -13.20 -1.16
N ILE A 561 29.36 -12.83 -1.92
CA ILE A 561 29.36 -12.85 -3.38
C ILE A 561 29.26 -11.41 -3.88
N VAL A 562 30.15 -11.03 -4.79
CA VAL A 562 30.13 -9.73 -5.46
C VAL A 562 29.41 -9.88 -6.80
N ILE A 563 28.38 -9.06 -7.00
CA ILE A 563 27.60 -8.98 -8.22
C ILE A 563 28.01 -7.72 -8.96
N LYS A 564 28.31 -7.83 -10.25
CA LYS A 564 28.55 -6.69 -11.14
C LYS A 564 27.23 -6.21 -11.73
N LYS A 565 27.17 -4.92 -12.07
CA LYS A 565 26.05 -4.33 -12.82
C LYS A 565 25.77 -5.13 -14.10
N GLY A 566 24.49 -5.45 -14.32
CA GLY A 566 24.00 -6.23 -15.46
C GLY A 566 23.99 -7.75 -15.25
N GLN A 567 24.56 -8.26 -14.17
CA GLN A 567 24.59 -9.70 -13.90
C GLN A 567 23.28 -10.20 -13.32
N THR A 568 23.03 -11.49 -13.53
CA THR A 568 21.84 -12.18 -13.01
C THR A 568 22.21 -13.22 -11.97
N LEU A 569 21.71 -13.06 -10.75
CA LEU A 569 21.77 -14.04 -9.68
C LEU A 569 20.59 -15.02 -9.81
N GLY A 570 20.85 -16.31 -9.91
CA GLY A 570 19.83 -17.35 -9.90
C GLY A 570 19.92 -18.22 -8.65
N LEU A 571 18.82 -18.37 -7.92
CA LEU A 571 18.69 -19.23 -6.75
C LEU A 571 17.73 -20.39 -7.07
N GLY A 572 18.25 -21.60 -7.09
CA GLY A 572 17.50 -22.79 -7.51
C GLY A 572 16.54 -23.34 -6.47
N LYS A 573 16.21 -24.62 -6.62
CA LYS A 573 15.41 -25.39 -5.66
C LYS A 573 16.30 -25.91 -4.53
N VAL A 574 15.75 -25.99 -3.32
CA VAL A 574 16.39 -26.67 -2.19
C VAL A 574 16.61 -28.15 -2.53
N THR A 575 17.84 -28.63 -2.40
CA THR A 575 18.26 -30.00 -2.77
C THR A 575 18.51 -30.91 -1.56
N GLY A 576 18.77 -30.33 -0.38
CA GLY A 576 19.16 -31.07 0.82
C GLY A 576 18.11 -31.14 1.93
N ASN A 577 18.60 -31.20 3.16
CA ASN A 577 17.80 -30.99 4.36
C ASN A 577 17.46 -29.51 4.53
N GLY A 578 16.41 -29.22 5.29
CA GLY A 578 15.89 -27.87 5.41
C GLY A 578 14.79 -27.55 4.39
N LEU A 579 14.30 -26.31 4.46
CA LEU A 579 13.22 -25.79 3.62
C LEU A 579 13.44 -24.33 3.19
N ARG A 580 14.09 -23.53 4.03
CA ARG A 580 14.19 -22.08 3.83
C ARG A 580 15.63 -21.63 3.69
N THR A 581 15.82 -20.66 2.80
CA THR A 581 17.09 -20.01 2.52
C THR A 581 16.87 -18.50 2.65
N TYR A 582 17.94 -17.75 2.88
CA TYR A 582 17.91 -16.30 3.05
C TYR A 582 18.94 -15.65 2.15
N LEU A 583 18.54 -14.60 1.43
CA LEU A 583 19.42 -13.79 0.60
C LEU A 583 19.50 -12.39 1.22
N ALA A 584 20.66 -12.08 1.79
CA ALA A 584 20.98 -10.73 2.26
C ALA A 584 21.68 -9.94 1.15
N VAL A 585 21.37 -8.65 1.08
CA VAL A 585 22.04 -7.66 0.23
C VAL A 585 22.59 -6.58 1.14
N LYS A 586 23.85 -6.16 0.96
CA LYS A 586 24.44 -5.09 1.78
C LYS A 586 23.61 -3.81 1.68
N GLY A 587 23.22 -3.25 2.83
CA GLY A 587 22.32 -2.09 2.94
C GLY A 587 20.83 -2.37 2.75
N GLY A 588 20.42 -3.63 2.53
CA GLY A 588 19.02 -4.03 2.42
C GLY A 588 18.29 -3.42 1.22
N PHE A 589 17.00 -3.10 1.42
CA PHE A 589 16.07 -2.53 0.45
C PHE A 589 15.45 -1.23 1.03
N PRO A 590 16.15 -0.08 0.94
CA PRO A 590 15.77 1.15 1.64
C PRO A 590 14.36 1.66 1.34
N GLN A 591 13.86 1.46 0.13
CA GLN A 591 12.53 1.94 -0.31
C GLN A 591 11.35 1.02 0.06
N VAL A 592 11.61 -0.08 0.79
CA VAL A 592 10.54 -0.89 1.38
C VAL A 592 10.04 -0.19 2.65
N PRO A 593 8.74 0.14 2.75
CA PRO A 593 8.20 0.91 3.87
C PRO A 593 8.18 0.08 5.16
N LYS A 594 8.39 0.75 6.29
CA LYS A 594 8.09 0.17 7.60
C LYS A 594 6.59 0.20 7.83
N PHE A 595 6.05 -0.90 8.37
CA PHE A 595 4.70 -0.98 8.89
C PHE A 595 4.77 -1.38 10.36
N LEU A 596 4.27 -0.52 11.25
CA LEU A 596 4.33 -0.68 12.71
C LEU A 596 5.76 -1.02 13.21
N GLY A 597 6.75 -0.30 12.70
CA GLY A 597 8.15 -0.38 13.14
C GLY A 597 9.04 -1.39 12.40
N SER A 598 8.50 -2.22 11.51
CA SER A 598 9.27 -3.26 10.81
C SER A 598 8.86 -3.41 9.34
N LYS A 599 9.80 -3.85 8.49
CA LYS A 599 9.61 -4.15 7.06
C LYS A 599 9.18 -5.59 6.79
N SER A 600 9.08 -6.44 7.82
CA SER A 600 8.69 -7.84 7.67
C SER A 600 7.33 -8.01 7.02
N THR A 601 7.20 -8.98 6.13
CA THR A 601 5.95 -9.26 5.41
C THR A 601 5.10 -10.27 6.19
N ALA A 602 3.82 -9.96 6.38
CA ALA A 602 2.79 -10.90 6.85
C ALA A 602 1.82 -11.20 5.68
N PRO A 603 2.18 -12.12 4.76
CA PRO A 603 1.48 -12.27 3.48
C PRO A 603 0.03 -12.75 3.62
N GLU A 604 -0.27 -13.57 4.64
CA GLU A 604 -1.64 -14.02 4.91
C GLU A 604 -2.56 -12.88 5.38
N LEU A 605 -1.99 -11.80 5.93
CA LEU A 605 -2.71 -10.63 6.44
C LEU A 605 -2.60 -9.39 5.54
N GLY A 606 -1.77 -9.45 4.49
CA GLY A 606 -1.67 -8.39 3.48
C GLY A 606 -0.96 -7.11 3.93
N PHE A 607 0.03 -7.17 4.83
CA PHE A 607 0.81 -5.99 5.24
C PHE A 607 2.31 -6.26 5.40
N GLY A 608 3.09 -5.16 5.47
CA GLY A 608 4.55 -5.17 5.50
C GLY A 608 5.19 -5.53 4.16
N GLY A 609 6.52 -5.55 4.09
CA GLY A 609 7.26 -5.81 2.85
C GLY A 609 6.79 -4.98 1.65
N VAL A 610 6.86 -5.57 0.46
CA VAL A 610 6.30 -4.99 -0.77
C VAL A 610 4.82 -5.34 -0.85
N GLN A 611 3.97 -4.35 -0.60
CA GLN A 611 2.51 -4.41 -0.70
C GLN A 611 1.87 -5.57 0.07
N GLY A 612 2.49 -6.02 1.17
CA GLY A 612 1.96 -7.09 2.00
C GLY A 612 1.96 -8.47 1.36
N ARG A 613 2.77 -8.69 0.30
CA ARG A 613 2.75 -9.92 -0.49
C ARG A 613 4.14 -10.51 -0.70
N LYS A 614 4.16 -11.74 -1.21
CA LYS A 614 5.38 -12.32 -1.81
C LYS A 614 5.82 -11.52 -3.04
N LEU A 615 7.09 -11.62 -3.37
CA LEU A 615 7.64 -11.03 -4.60
C LEU A 615 6.91 -11.58 -5.83
N GLN A 616 6.79 -10.74 -6.83
CA GLN A 616 6.17 -11.02 -8.12
C GLN A 616 7.16 -10.74 -9.24
N LEU A 617 6.88 -11.34 -10.39
CA LEU A 617 7.59 -11.06 -11.63
C LEU A 617 7.61 -9.54 -11.88
N HIS A 618 8.78 -9.01 -12.18
CA HIS A 618 9.03 -7.60 -12.47
C HIS A 618 8.96 -6.63 -11.28
N ASP A 619 8.87 -7.11 -10.04
CA ASP A 619 9.16 -6.26 -8.89
C ASP A 619 10.57 -5.67 -9.03
N ILE A 620 10.72 -4.40 -8.63
CA ILE A 620 12.00 -3.70 -8.58
C ILE A 620 12.24 -3.29 -7.14
N LEU A 621 13.37 -3.73 -6.59
CA LEU A 621 13.79 -3.39 -5.23
C LEU A 621 14.97 -2.43 -5.32
N THR A 622 14.80 -1.22 -4.78
CA THR A 622 15.87 -0.22 -4.73
C THR A 622 17.00 -0.68 -3.82
N LEU A 623 18.24 -0.47 -4.25
CA LEU A 623 19.45 -0.69 -3.48
C LEU A 623 19.95 0.62 -2.86
N SER A 624 20.88 0.53 -1.92
CA SER A 624 21.57 1.71 -1.40
C SER A 624 22.36 2.40 -2.51
N PRO A 625 22.36 3.75 -2.61
CA PRO A 625 23.25 4.49 -3.51
C PRO A 625 24.74 4.17 -3.33
N GLN A 626 25.14 3.59 -2.20
CA GLN A 626 26.52 3.16 -1.90
C GLN A 626 26.82 1.74 -2.39
N SER A 627 25.86 1.02 -2.97
CA SER A 627 25.99 -0.39 -3.34
C SER A 627 27.19 -0.66 -4.27
N GLY A 628 27.39 0.18 -5.29
CA GLY A 628 28.52 0.06 -6.21
C GLY A 628 29.87 0.30 -5.53
N PHE A 629 29.96 1.26 -4.61
CA PHE A 629 31.16 1.53 -3.83
C PHE A 629 31.51 0.33 -2.93
N TRP A 630 30.54 -0.19 -2.19
CA TRP A 630 30.78 -1.35 -1.34
C TRP A 630 31.19 -2.60 -2.14
N ALA A 631 30.60 -2.82 -3.30
CA ALA A 631 30.96 -3.94 -4.17
C ALA A 631 32.41 -3.85 -4.68
N ALA A 632 32.95 -2.64 -4.85
CA ALA A 632 34.33 -2.42 -5.29
C ALA A 632 35.36 -2.66 -4.17
N GLU A 633 35.03 -2.32 -2.92
CA GLU A 633 35.95 -2.38 -1.78
C GLU A 633 35.95 -3.73 -1.05
N VAL A 634 34.93 -4.58 -1.27
CA VAL A 634 34.72 -5.74 -0.42
C VAL A 634 35.68 -6.90 -0.70
N THR A 635 36.12 -7.56 0.36
CA THR A 635 36.96 -8.75 0.28
C THR A 635 36.13 -10.05 0.28
N PRO A 636 36.55 -11.09 -0.47
CA PRO A 636 35.91 -12.41 -0.40
C PRO A 636 35.96 -13.00 1.01
N LEU A 637 34.86 -13.63 1.43
CA LEU A 637 34.74 -14.31 2.72
C LEU A 637 33.82 -15.51 2.57
N SER A 638 34.21 -16.65 3.12
CA SER A 638 33.40 -17.87 3.18
C SER A 638 33.48 -18.47 4.57
N LEU A 639 32.35 -18.94 5.11
CA LEU A 639 32.35 -19.63 6.38
C LEU A 639 32.92 -21.06 6.21
N PRO A 640 33.80 -21.50 7.13
CA PRO A 640 34.15 -22.90 7.26
C PRO A 640 32.90 -23.75 7.52
N SER A 641 32.89 -25.00 7.02
CA SER A 641 31.76 -25.93 7.20
C SER A 641 31.43 -26.20 8.67
N THR A 642 32.41 -26.11 9.57
CA THR A 642 32.22 -26.26 11.02
C THR A 642 31.39 -25.14 11.65
N PHE A 643 31.24 -24.00 10.97
CA PHE A 643 30.43 -22.86 11.44
C PHE A 643 29.04 -22.85 10.81
N ILE A 644 28.73 -23.79 9.92
CA ILE A 644 27.41 -23.88 9.27
C ILE A 644 26.49 -24.75 10.15
N PRO A 645 25.30 -24.25 10.53
CA PRO A 645 24.31 -25.05 11.26
C PRO A 645 23.93 -26.32 10.48
N ASN A 646 23.83 -27.45 11.19
CA ASN A 646 23.44 -28.72 10.58
C ASN A 646 21.90 -28.84 10.54
N PHE A 647 21.33 -29.05 9.35
CA PHE A 647 19.91 -29.29 9.16
C PHE A 647 19.64 -30.79 9.01
N THR A 648 18.70 -31.31 9.81
CA THR A 648 18.34 -32.74 9.83
C THR A 648 16.87 -32.96 9.53
N THR A 649 16.50 -34.17 9.10
CA THR A 649 15.09 -34.56 8.89
C THR A 649 14.39 -35.00 10.18
N SER A 650 15.15 -35.31 11.22
CA SER A 650 14.67 -35.57 12.57
C SER A 650 15.23 -34.51 13.51
N VAL A 651 14.34 -33.75 14.14
CA VAL A 651 14.69 -32.57 14.96
C VAL A 651 14.16 -32.76 16.37
N THR A 652 15.03 -32.59 17.36
CA THR A 652 14.63 -32.47 18.77
C THR A 652 14.59 -31.00 19.17
N PHE A 653 13.46 -30.57 19.72
CA PHE A 653 13.28 -29.25 20.33
C PHE A 653 13.37 -29.35 21.84
N CYS A 654 14.21 -28.51 22.44
CA CYS A 654 14.15 -28.21 23.85
C CYS A 654 12.94 -27.33 24.11
N CYS A 655 12.13 -27.73 25.10
CA CYS A 655 10.88 -27.06 25.43
C CYS A 655 10.78 -26.87 26.95
N ILE A 656 10.15 -25.77 27.36
CA ILE A 656 9.75 -25.54 28.75
C ILE A 656 8.30 -26.01 28.90
N ASP A 657 8.01 -26.72 29.99
CA ASP A 657 6.65 -27.12 30.34
C ASP A 657 5.77 -25.89 30.58
N GLY A 658 4.56 -25.90 30.02
CA GLY A 658 3.56 -24.86 30.25
C GLY A 658 3.19 -23.99 29.04
N PRO A 659 2.15 -23.16 29.20
CA PRO A 659 1.44 -22.87 30.46
C PRO A 659 0.51 -23.98 30.99
N TYR A 660 0.08 -24.92 30.16
CA TYR A 660 -0.94 -25.92 30.53
C TYR A 660 -0.41 -27.37 30.46
N GLY A 661 0.86 -27.56 30.82
CA GLY A 661 1.50 -28.88 30.91
C GLY A 661 1.26 -29.59 32.24
N SER A 662 0.59 -28.93 33.19
CA SER A 662 0.33 -29.37 34.56
C SER A 662 -0.81 -30.40 34.66
N GLU A 663 -0.89 -31.08 35.81
CA GLU A 663 -1.78 -32.23 36.04
C GLU A 663 -3.27 -31.89 36.07
N ASP A 664 -3.62 -30.61 36.21
CA ASP A 664 -4.99 -30.10 36.08
C ASP A 664 -5.52 -30.15 34.64
N ILE A 665 -4.64 -30.28 33.64
CA ILE A 665 -4.99 -30.31 32.21
C ILE A 665 -4.57 -31.62 31.54
N LEU A 666 -3.35 -32.09 31.82
CA LEU A 666 -2.74 -33.23 31.15
C LEU A 666 -2.37 -34.32 32.16
N THR A 667 -2.77 -35.56 31.90
CA THR A 667 -2.38 -36.69 32.76
C THR A 667 -0.88 -36.98 32.63
N PRO A 668 -0.25 -37.67 33.61
CA PRO A 668 1.13 -38.13 33.47
C PRO A 668 1.38 -38.92 32.18
N GLU A 669 0.46 -39.81 31.79
CA GLU A 669 0.52 -40.56 30.51
C GLU A 669 0.43 -39.65 29.29
N GLY A 670 -0.43 -38.62 29.33
CA GLY A 670 -0.50 -37.61 28.29
C GLY A 670 0.81 -36.82 28.16
N ARG A 671 1.45 -36.50 29.28
CA ARG A 671 2.76 -35.82 29.30
C ARG A 671 3.86 -36.72 28.74
N THR A 672 3.90 -38.00 29.11
CA THR A 672 4.82 -38.99 28.52
C THR A 672 4.61 -39.07 27.00
N THR A 673 3.36 -39.17 26.55
CA THR A 673 3.01 -39.20 25.12
C THR A 673 3.54 -37.95 24.40
N LEU A 674 3.44 -36.76 25.00
CA LEU A 674 3.91 -35.52 24.40
C LEU A 674 5.42 -35.53 24.11
N TYR A 675 6.24 -35.96 25.08
CA TYR A 675 7.70 -35.86 25.00
C TYR A 675 8.39 -37.11 24.40
N GLU A 676 7.79 -38.30 24.50
CA GLU A 676 8.41 -39.54 23.97
C GLU A 676 8.01 -39.85 22.52
N THR A 677 6.96 -39.21 22.02
CA THR A 677 6.48 -39.39 20.63
C THR A 677 7.42 -38.75 19.61
N ASP A 678 7.61 -39.46 18.49
CA ASP A 678 8.11 -38.91 17.24
C ASP A 678 6.93 -38.39 16.40
N TRP A 679 6.74 -37.07 16.41
CA TRP A 679 5.67 -36.38 15.69
C TRP A 679 6.06 -36.19 14.22
N THR A 680 5.10 -36.32 13.31
CA THR A 680 5.34 -36.12 11.87
C THR A 680 4.86 -34.74 11.42
N VAL A 681 5.69 -34.00 10.68
CA VAL A 681 5.31 -32.70 10.12
C VAL A 681 4.27 -32.89 9.02
N SER A 682 3.11 -32.26 9.18
CA SER A 682 2.02 -32.29 8.20
C SER A 682 2.28 -31.36 7.01
N HIS A 683 1.68 -31.69 5.87
CA HIS A 683 1.66 -30.84 4.67
C HIS A 683 0.90 -29.52 4.89
N ASN A 684 0.01 -29.46 5.88
CA ASN A 684 -0.78 -28.26 6.23
C ASN A 684 -0.03 -27.26 7.12
N SER A 685 1.27 -27.09 6.89
CA SER A 685 2.14 -26.18 7.65
C SER A 685 2.38 -24.87 6.88
N SER A 686 2.43 -23.74 7.57
CA SER A 686 2.69 -22.43 6.96
C SER A 686 3.59 -21.56 7.87
N ARG A 687 3.68 -20.25 7.58
CA ARG A 687 4.38 -19.30 8.46
C ARG A 687 3.66 -19.06 9.79
N SER A 688 2.36 -19.33 9.85
CA SER A 688 1.57 -19.20 11.09
C SER A 688 1.85 -20.33 12.08
N GLY A 689 2.27 -21.50 11.57
CA GLY A 689 2.80 -22.59 12.39
C GLY A 689 3.01 -23.90 11.64
N ILE A 690 3.73 -24.81 12.28
CA ILE A 690 4.06 -26.15 11.78
C ILE A 690 3.11 -27.15 12.42
N ARG A 691 2.22 -27.73 11.61
CA ARG A 691 1.24 -28.72 12.07
C ARG A 691 1.89 -30.08 12.18
N LEU A 692 1.50 -30.81 13.22
CA LEU A 692 2.06 -32.11 13.54
C LEU A 692 0.95 -33.18 13.53
N GLU A 693 1.34 -34.37 13.11
CA GLU A 693 0.54 -35.59 13.13
C GLU A 693 1.14 -36.58 14.13
N GLY A 694 0.29 -37.22 14.93
CA GLY A 694 0.70 -38.14 15.98
C GLY A 694 -0.49 -38.65 16.81
N PRO A 695 -0.21 -39.34 17.94
CA PRO A 695 -1.21 -39.88 18.83
C PRO A 695 -2.00 -38.78 19.56
N ARG A 696 -3.19 -39.13 20.06
CA ARG A 696 -4.01 -38.24 20.89
C ARG A 696 -3.44 -38.16 22.30
N LEU A 697 -3.51 -36.97 22.90
CA LEU A 697 -3.15 -36.79 24.29
C LEU A 697 -4.25 -37.29 25.23
N LYS A 698 -3.84 -37.83 26.37
CA LYS A 698 -4.76 -38.18 27.47
C LYS A 698 -4.94 -37.00 28.42
N TRP A 699 -6.06 -36.31 28.25
CA TRP A 699 -6.45 -35.15 29.05
C TRP A 699 -6.87 -35.54 30.47
N ALA A 700 -6.56 -34.70 31.46
CA ALA A 700 -6.94 -34.88 32.87
C ALA A 700 -8.39 -34.47 33.17
N ARG A 701 -9.07 -33.88 32.18
CA ARG A 701 -10.42 -33.33 32.28
C ARG A 701 -11.31 -33.77 31.12
N ALA A 702 -12.62 -33.79 31.36
CA ALA A 702 -13.61 -34.21 30.37
C ALA A 702 -14.05 -33.10 29.40
N SER A 703 -13.86 -31.83 29.76
CA SER A 703 -14.16 -30.66 28.93
C SER A 703 -13.30 -29.45 29.32
N GLY A 704 -13.36 -28.37 28.54
CA GLY A 704 -12.68 -27.10 28.82
C GLY A 704 -13.50 -26.12 29.67
N GLY A 705 -14.64 -26.53 30.23
CA GLY A 705 -15.51 -25.65 30.99
C GLY A 705 -16.02 -24.47 30.15
N GLY A 706 -15.87 -23.25 30.66
CA GLY A 706 -16.26 -22.02 29.95
C GLY A 706 -15.51 -21.77 28.64
N GLY A 707 -14.36 -22.43 28.42
CA GLY A 707 -13.59 -22.32 27.18
C GLY A 707 -14.16 -23.11 26.00
N GLY A 708 -14.97 -24.14 26.26
CA GLY A 708 -15.56 -25.01 25.24
C GLY A 708 -15.66 -26.48 25.64
N SER A 709 -16.34 -27.27 24.80
CA SER A 709 -16.65 -28.67 25.09
C SER A 709 -15.46 -29.63 25.00
N HIS A 710 -14.40 -29.28 24.26
CA HIS A 710 -13.23 -30.14 24.11
C HIS A 710 -12.27 -29.96 25.30
N PRO A 711 -11.63 -31.02 25.83
CA PRO A 711 -10.66 -30.92 26.93
C PRO A 711 -9.45 -30.02 26.68
N SER A 712 -9.12 -29.71 25.42
CA SER A 712 -8.05 -28.75 25.07
C SER A 712 -8.51 -27.29 25.06
N ASN A 713 -9.80 -27.01 25.24
CA ASN A 713 -10.31 -25.64 25.26
C ASN A 713 -10.05 -24.96 26.60
N VAL A 714 -9.70 -23.68 26.55
CA VAL A 714 -9.59 -22.78 27.71
C VAL A 714 -10.23 -21.45 27.36
N LEU A 715 -10.53 -20.63 28.36
CA LEU A 715 -10.82 -19.22 28.15
C LEU A 715 -9.62 -18.58 27.43
N ASP A 716 -9.93 -17.74 26.43
CA ASP A 716 -8.92 -17.19 25.53
C ASP A 716 -7.83 -16.41 26.32
N TYR A 717 -6.57 -16.76 26.05
CA TYR A 717 -5.37 -16.20 26.69
C TYR A 717 -4.29 -15.88 25.65
N GLY A 718 -3.34 -15.01 25.99
CA GLY A 718 -2.22 -14.67 25.12
C GLY A 718 -1.22 -15.82 25.00
N TYR A 719 -0.99 -16.29 23.78
CA TYR A 719 -0.08 -17.40 23.49
C TYR A 719 1.38 -17.03 23.74
N PRO A 720 2.17 -17.94 24.33
CA PRO A 720 3.60 -17.75 24.52
C PRO A 720 4.36 -17.86 23.18
N ASN A 721 5.55 -17.26 23.11
CA ASN A 721 6.44 -17.45 21.97
C ASN A 721 6.89 -18.91 21.89
N GLY A 722 6.72 -19.56 20.72
CA GLY A 722 7.06 -20.98 20.57
C GLY A 722 6.04 -21.96 21.15
N GLY A 723 4.85 -21.50 21.55
CA GLY A 723 3.82 -22.37 22.12
C GLY A 723 3.42 -23.51 21.17
N VAL A 724 3.40 -24.75 21.69
CA VAL A 724 2.89 -25.92 20.98
C VAL A 724 1.40 -26.05 21.32
N ASN A 725 0.57 -25.53 20.44
CA ASN A 725 -0.87 -25.39 20.67
C ASN A 725 -1.65 -26.63 20.21
N PHE A 726 -2.60 -27.09 21.02
CA PHE A 726 -3.46 -28.23 20.68
C PHE A 726 -4.86 -27.75 20.24
N THR A 727 -5.03 -27.54 18.93
CA THR A 727 -6.32 -27.16 18.34
C THR A 727 -7.25 -28.37 18.27
N GLY A 728 -7.87 -28.71 19.39
CA GLY A 728 -8.55 -29.99 19.56
C GLY A 728 -7.54 -31.09 19.88
N GLU A 729 -7.40 -32.06 18.98
CA GLU A 729 -6.54 -33.24 19.15
C GLU A 729 -5.15 -33.11 18.50
N PHE A 730 -4.99 -32.13 17.60
CA PHE A 730 -3.78 -32.03 16.76
C PHE A 730 -2.89 -30.86 17.21
N PRO A 731 -1.57 -31.08 17.36
CA PRO A 731 -0.64 -30.02 17.71
C PRO A 731 -0.25 -29.13 16.52
N ILE A 732 0.04 -27.88 16.83
CA ILE A 732 0.73 -26.92 15.94
C ILE A 732 1.81 -26.19 16.74
N ILE A 733 3.05 -26.18 16.23
CA ILE A 733 4.11 -25.32 16.76
C ILE A 733 3.93 -23.95 16.12
N PHE A 734 3.64 -22.92 16.92
CA PHE A 734 3.40 -21.60 16.35
C PHE A 734 4.65 -20.96 15.75
N GLY A 735 4.51 -20.42 14.54
CA GLY A 735 5.55 -19.67 13.83
C GLY A 735 5.49 -18.17 14.12
N PRO A 736 6.22 -17.34 13.34
CA PRO A 736 6.21 -15.89 13.52
C PRO A 736 4.93 -15.20 13.02
N ASP A 737 4.17 -15.79 12.10
CA ASP A 737 2.88 -15.24 11.61
C ASP A 737 1.66 -15.81 12.37
N ARG A 738 1.88 -16.29 13.59
CA ARG A 738 0.87 -16.89 14.47
C ARG A 738 -0.16 -15.87 14.97
N PRO A 739 -1.36 -16.30 15.38
CA PRO A 739 -2.21 -15.46 16.22
C PRO A 739 -1.55 -15.24 17.59
N ASP A 740 -1.81 -14.10 18.23
CA ASP A 740 -1.20 -13.77 19.52
C ASP A 740 -1.99 -14.27 20.74
N LEU A 741 -3.26 -14.61 20.58
CA LEU A 741 -4.14 -15.17 21.63
C LEU A 741 -5.14 -16.18 21.06
N GLY A 742 -5.72 -17.00 21.93
CA GLY A 742 -6.85 -17.86 21.60
C GLY A 742 -7.21 -18.85 22.71
N GLY A 743 -8.24 -19.65 22.48
CA GLY A 743 -8.85 -20.53 23.49
C GLY A 743 -8.45 -22.01 23.43
N PHE A 744 -7.18 -22.32 23.12
CA PHE A 744 -6.65 -23.69 23.12
C PHE A 744 -5.38 -23.79 23.94
N VAL A 745 -5.19 -24.89 24.66
CA VAL A 745 -4.01 -25.08 25.53
C VAL A 745 -2.70 -25.19 24.75
N CYS A 746 -1.63 -24.63 25.32
CA CYS A 746 -0.24 -24.97 25.02
C CYS A 746 0.36 -25.75 26.21
N PRO A 747 0.49 -27.08 26.11
CA PRO A 747 1.09 -27.87 27.18
C PRO A 747 2.60 -27.65 27.33
N THR A 748 3.27 -27.30 26.24
CA THR A 748 4.72 -27.07 26.21
C THR A 748 5.04 -25.93 25.25
N THR A 749 6.22 -25.34 25.43
CA THR A 749 6.68 -24.18 24.66
C THR A 749 8.13 -24.37 24.21
N VAL A 750 8.40 -24.25 22.91
CA VAL A 750 9.76 -24.30 22.33
C VAL A 750 10.60 -23.14 22.85
N CYS A 751 11.82 -23.42 23.31
CA CYS A 751 12.75 -22.39 23.77
C CYS A 751 13.04 -21.37 22.66
N SER A 752 13.03 -20.06 22.98
CA SER A 752 13.24 -19.01 21.97
C SER A 752 14.57 -19.15 21.20
N GLY A 753 15.63 -19.65 21.85
CA GLY A 753 16.92 -19.95 21.22
C GLY A 753 16.90 -21.06 20.15
N GLU A 754 15.86 -21.89 20.11
CA GLU A 754 15.72 -22.99 19.13
C GLU A 754 14.66 -22.77 18.06
N MET A 755 13.91 -21.65 18.13
CA MET A 755 12.85 -21.33 17.18
C MET A 755 13.32 -21.35 15.72
N TRP A 756 14.59 -21.08 15.47
CA TRP A 756 15.17 -21.10 14.13
C TRP A 756 15.04 -22.46 13.43
N LYS A 757 15.05 -23.58 14.18
CA LYS A 757 14.92 -24.93 13.61
C LYS A 757 13.54 -25.14 12.96
N ILE A 758 12.50 -24.44 13.45
CA ILE A 758 11.14 -24.50 12.89
C ILE A 758 11.14 -24.08 11.42
N GLY A 759 11.96 -23.10 11.06
CA GLY A 759 12.07 -22.58 9.69
C GLY A 759 12.57 -23.61 8.68
N GLN A 760 13.18 -24.68 9.15
CA GLN A 760 13.82 -25.71 8.32
C GLN A 760 13.02 -27.01 8.23
N LEU A 761 11.93 -27.14 8.97
CA LEU A 761 11.05 -28.30 8.88
C LEU A 761 10.31 -28.33 7.54
N LYS A 762 10.27 -29.51 6.92
CA LYS A 762 9.46 -29.82 5.73
C LYS A 762 8.45 -30.94 6.03
N PRO A 763 7.34 -31.05 5.26
CA PRO A 763 6.39 -32.15 5.42
C PRO A 763 7.09 -33.51 5.40
N GLY A 764 6.67 -34.40 6.31
CA GLY A 764 7.27 -35.71 6.54
C GLY A 764 8.52 -35.73 7.42
N ASN A 765 9.03 -34.59 7.89
CA ASN A 765 10.07 -34.57 8.92
C ASN A 765 9.54 -35.09 10.26
N THR A 766 10.46 -35.59 11.07
CA THR A 766 10.19 -36.07 12.42
C THR A 766 10.57 -35.00 13.44
N VAL A 767 9.70 -34.77 14.41
CA VAL A 767 9.89 -33.81 15.50
C VAL A 767 9.73 -34.54 16.83
N ARG A 768 10.67 -34.37 17.74
CA ARG A 768 10.56 -34.79 19.14
C ARG A 768 10.71 -33.60 20.07
N PHE A 769 9.95 -33.57 21.15
CA PHE A 769 10.08 -32.56 22.19
C PHE A 769 10.89 -33.11 23.36
N ARG A 770 11.74 -32.28 23.95
CA ARG A 770 12.49 -32.62 25.17
C ARG A 770 12.28 -31.52 26.20
N SER A 771 11.75 -31.88 27.36
CA SER A 771 11.54 -30.92 28.44
C SER A 771 12.88 -30.49 29.03
N VAL A 772 13.04 -29.19 29.30
CA VAL A 772 14.21 -28.60 29.95
C VAL A 772 13.80 -27.58 31.02
N ALA A 773 14.71 -27.27 31.94
CA ALA A 773 14.52 -26.21 32.92
C ALA A 773 14.61 -24.81 32.28
N TYR A 774 14.05 -23.81 32.96
CA TYR A 774 14.08 -22.41 32.50
C TYR A 774 15.51 -21.88 32.28
N ASP A 775 16.44 -22.16 33.21
CA ASP A 775 17.82 -21.68 33.09
C ASP A 775 18.56 -22.31 31.90
N THR A 776 18.24 -23.57 31.56
CA THR A 776 18.73 -24.23 30.34
C THR A 776 18.22 -23.53 29.09
N ALA A 777 16.95 -23.13 29.05
CA ALA A 777 16.39 -22.39 27.91
C ALA A 777 17.09 -21.02 27.71
N LEU A 778 17.46 -20.35 28.81
CA LEU A 778 18.25 -19.12 28.76
C LEU A 778 19.65 -19.39 28.25
N GLU A 779 20.31 -20.46 28.70
CA GLU A 779 21.64 -20.83 28.22
C GLU A 779 21.65 -21.17 26.71
N ILE A 780 20.63 -21.87 26.22
CA ILE A 780 20.46 -22.11 24.77
C ILE A 780 20.36 -20.78 24.00
N SER A 781 19.61 -19.82 24.54
CA SER A 781 19.47 -18.50 23.91
C SER A 781 20.78 -17.70 23.95
N ARG A 782 21.51 -17.70 25.08
CA ARG A 782 22.86 -17.10 25.16
C ARG A 782 23.82 -17.73 24.17
N ARG A 783 23.82 -19.06 24.07
CA ARG A 783 24.71 -19.77 23.15
C ARG A 783 24.45 -19.40 21.70
N LYS A 784 23.18 -19.18 21.31
CA LYS A 784 22.83 -18.67 19.98
C LYS A 784 23.42 -17.28 19.75
N ASP A 785 23.29 -16.37 20.71
CA ASP A 785 23.82 -15.01 20.57
C ASP A 785 25.35 -14.98 20.60
N GLU A 786 26.01 -15.77 21.45
CA GLU A 786 27.47 -15.96 21.46
C GLU A 786 27.98 -16.47 20.11
N PHE A 787 27.29 -17.45 19.53
CA PHE A 787 27.61 -17.98 18.20
C PHE A 787 27.53 -16.87 17.13
N LEU A 788 26.48 -16.04 17.15
CA LEU A 788 26.33 -14.94 16.20
C LEU A 788 27.38 -13.85 16.41
N GLN A 789 27.71 -13.49 17.65
CA GLN A 789 28.76 -12.52 17.95
C GLN A 789 30.15 -13.03 17.52
N ALA A 790 30.42 -14.32 17.70
CA ALA A 790 31.65 -14.93 17.23
C ALA A 790 31.75 -14.89 15.69
N LEU A 791 30.64 -15.04 14.97
CA LEU A 791 30.59 -14.87 13.51
C LEU A 791 30.80 -13.41 13.08
N VAL A 792 30.28 -12.43 13.82
CA VAL A 792 30.60 -11.01 13.58
C VAL A 792 32.10 -10.79 13.70
N ALA A 793 32.72 -11.25 14.80
CA ALA A 793 34.15 -11.14 14.99
C ALA A 793 34.94 -11.86 13.87
N PHE A 794 34.49 -13.03 13.44
CA PHE A 794 35.08 -13.75 12.31
C PHE A 794 35.01 -12.95 11.00
N SER A 795 33.87 -12.33 10.70
CA SER A 795 33.69 -11.51 9.50
C SER A 795 34.61 -10.27 9.47
N GLN A 796 35.11 -9.85 10.64
CA GLN A 796 36.05 -8.76 10.83
C GLN A 796 37.53 -9.23 10.90
N GLY A 797 37.79 -10.52 10.69
CA GLY A 797 39.14 -11.09 10.64
C GLY A 797 39.64 -11.76 11.92
N ASN A 798 38.81 -11.92 12.95
CA ASN A 798 39.17 -12.68 14.16
C ASN A 798 39.06 -14.20 13.93
N THR A 799 40.05 -14.97 14.35
CA THR A 799 40.14 -16.42 14.12
C THR A 799 39.82 -17.27 15.35
N THR A 800 39.21 -16.70 16.38
CA THR A 800 38.84 -17.43 17.61
C THR A 800 37.83 -18.57 17.29
N PRO A 801 38.01 -19.77 17.86
CA PRO A 801 37.07 -20.88 17.65
C PRO A 801 35.65 -20.53 18.09
N ILE A 802 34.66 -20.87 17.25
CA ILE A 802 33.24 -20.66 17.53
C ILE A 802 32.68 -21.89 18.25
N SER A 803 32.06 -21.68 19.41
CA SER A 803 31.40 -22.76 20.16
C SER A 803 30.16 -23.28 19.42
N PRO A 804 29.92 -24.61 19.42
CA PRO A 804 28.70 -25.18 18.85
C PRO A 804 27.43 -24.65 19.53
N LEU A 805 26.33 -24.64 18.78
CA LEU A 805 24.98 -24.27 19.25
C LEU A 805 24.38 -25.26 20.26
N VAL A 806 25.03 -26.40 20.48
CA VAL A 806 24.57 -27.45 21.40
C VAL A 806 24.95 -27.09 22.82
N VAL A 807 23.99 -27.16 23.72
CA VAL A 807 24.17 -27.02 25.17
C VAL A 807 23.97 -28.41 25.80
N GLU A 808 24.80 -28.78 26.78
CA GLU A 808 24.56 -29.97 27.60
C GLU A 808 23.63 -29.62 28.76
N PHE A 809 22.73 -30.53 29.13
CA PHE A 809 21.73 -30.26 30.17
C PHE A 809 21.32 -31.53 30.91
N THR A 810 20.84 -31.33 32.13
CA THR A 810 20.30 -32.35 33.04
C THR A 810 18.79 -32.47 32.91
N ASP A 811 18.25 -33.68 33.10
CA ASP A 811 16.81 -33.95 33.02
C ASP A 811 16.11 -33.59 34.34
N GLU A 812 15.43 -32.44 34.42
CA GLU A 812 14.42 -32.16 35.45
C GLU A 812 13.34 -31.21 34.90
N PRO A 813 12.08 -31.63 34.78
CA PRO A 813 10.99 -30.70 34.47
C PRO A 813 10.45 -30.06 35.75
N PRO A 814 10.57 -28.74 35.94
CA PRO A 814 9.77 -28.04 36.93
C PRO A 814 8.29 -28.06 36.52
N SER A 815 7.39 -27.87 37.49
CA SER A 815 5.96 -27.66 37.23
C SER A 815 5.75 -26.42 36.36
N SER A 816 4.81 -26.47 35.41
CA SER A 816 4.35 -25.29 34.67
C SER A 816 3.59 -24.27 35.53
N ILE A 817 3.21 -24.63 36.76
CA ILE A 817 2.67 -23.71 37.77
C ILE A 817 3.84 -23.18 38.61
N LEU A 818 4.08 -21.88 38.53
CA LEU A 818 5.12 -21.17 39.28
C LEU A 818 4.67 -20.82 40.70
N ASP A 819 3.41 -20.44 40.86
CA ASP A 819 2.77 -20.19 42.16
C ASP A 819 1.24 -20.26 42.02
N GLN A 820 0.53 -20.48 43.13
CA GLN A 820 -0.93 -20.50 43.17
C GLN A 820 -1.45 -20.04 44.54
N LYS A 821 -2.46 -19.17 44.52
CA LYS A 821 -3.20 -18.76 45.72
C LYS A 821 -4.67 -19.13 45.59
N GLN A 822 -5.24 -19.66 46.67
CA GLN A 822 -6.65 -19.99 46.76
C GLN A 822 -7.51 -18.71 46.85
N SER A 823 -8.79 -18.81 46.47
CA SER A 823 -9.72 -17.67 46.54
C SER A 823 -9.87 -17.16 47.96
N GLN A 824 -9.91 -15.84 48.13
CA GLN A 824 -10.14 -15.18 49.43
C GLN A 824 -11.26 -14.14 49.31
N GLY A 825 -12.42 -14.41 49.91
CA GLY A 825 -13.58 -13.51 49.84
C GLY A 825 -14.06 -13.30 48.40
N SER A 826 -14.01 -12.06 47.91
CA SER A 826 -14.35 -11.73 46.52
C SER A 826 -13.16 -11.79 45.56
N HIS A 827 -11.94 -12.02 46.07
CA HIS A 827 -10.74 -12.20 45.25
C HIS A 827 -10.70 -13.64 44.70
N PRO A 828 -10.69 -13.84 43.37
CA PRO A 828 -10.65 -15.17 42.77
C PRO A 828 -9.38 -15.94 43.12
N ARG A 829 -9.39 -17.26 42.91
CA ARG A 829 -8.15 -18.05 42.86
C ARG A 829 -7.24 -17.46 41.78
N VAL A 830 -5.94 -17.37 42.03
CA VAL A 830 -4.94 -16.95 41.02
C VAL A 830 -3.88 -18.03 40.85
N THR A 831 -3.52 -18.32 39.60
CA THR A 831 -2.46 -19.26 39.23
C THR A 831 -1.46 -18.55 38.32
N TYR A 832 -0.18 -18.59 38.70
CA TYR A 832 0.92 -18.02 37.91
C TYR A 832 1.57 -19.16 37.13
N ARG A 833 1.43 -19.16 35.81
CA ARG A 833 1.92 -20.22 34.93
C ARG A 833 3.11 -19.76 34.10
N GLN A 834 4.06 -20.67 33.88
CA GLN A 834 5.18 -20.44 32.97
C GLN A 834 4.70 -20.40 31.51
N GLY A 835 4.99 -19.32 30.79
CA GLY A 835 4.67 -19.16 29.37
C GLY A 835 5.93 -19.14 28.50
N GLY A 836 6.64 -20.26 28.39
CA GLY A 836 7.95 -20.31 27.74
C GLY A 836 8.99 -19.42 28.43
N ASP A 837 10.13 -19.14 27.79
CA ASP A 837 11.22 -18.36 28.39
C ASP A 837 10.98 -16.83 28.41
N THR A 838 9.88 -16.35 27.84
CA THR A 838 9.61 -14.92 27.61
C THR A 838 8.26 -14.42 28.13
N SER A 839 7.50 -15.24 28.87
CA SER A 839 6.25 -14.78 29.49
C SER A 839 5.83 -15.54 30.74
N ILE A 840 5.03 -14.88 31.56
CA ILE A 840 4.27 -15.45 32.68
C ILE A 840 2.78 -15.24 32.39
N ILE A 841 1.96 -16.26 32.57
CA ILE A 841 0.50 -16.18 32.43
C ILE A 841 -0.12 -16.11 33.83
N VAL A 842 -0.76 -15.00 34.17
CA VAL A 842 -1.51 -14.86 35.42
C VAL A 842 -2.97 -15.19 35.13
N GLU A 843 -3.48 -16.29 35.67
CA GLU A 843 -4.83 -16.80 35.41
C GLU A 843 -5.70 -16.71 36.67
N TYR A 844 -6.87 -16.08 36.54
CA TYR A 844 -7.87 -15.95 37.60
C TYR A 844 -9.04 -16.92 37.42
N GLY A 845 -9.48 -17.49 38.54
CA GLY A 845 -10.67 -18.34 38.64
C GLY A 845 -10.45 -19.78 38.17
N ASP A 846 -11.57 -20.44 37.84
CA ASP A 846 -11.69 -21.87 37.56
C ASP A 846 -12.15 -22.17 36.13
N GLN A 847 -11.65 -21.42 35.13
CA GLN A 847 -12.10 -21.54 33.73
C GLN A 847 -13.62 -21.35 33.56
N VAL A 848 -14.20 -20.49 34.41
CA VAL A 848 -15.60 -20.07 34.38
C VAL A 848 -15.64 -18.57 34.06
N SER A 849 -16.60 -18.19 33.20
CA SER A 849 -16.83 -16.80 32.82
C SER A 849 -17.33 -15.99 34.01
N ASP A 850 -16.47 -15.12 34.55
CA ASP A 850 -16.77 -14.28 35.70
C ASP A 850 -16.07 -12.93 35.57
N LEU A 851 -16.84 -11.85 35.60
CA LEU A 851 -16.32 -10.48 35.46
C LEU A 851 -15.44 -10.05 36.65
N ARG A 852 -15.50 -10.74 37.79
CA ARG A 852 -14.54 -10.53 38.89
C ARG A 852 -13.11 -10.86 38.44
N ASN A 853 -12.95 -11.90 37.63
CA ASN A 853 -11.66 -12.28 37.05
C ASN A 853 -11.15 -11.16 36.12
N THR A 854 -12.02 -10.64 35.26
CA THR A 854 -11.69 -9.53 34.35
C THR A 854 -11.33 -8.26 35.11
N ALA A 855 -12.00 -7.98 36.24
CA ALA A 855 -11.64 -6.85 37.10
C ALA A 855 -10.22 -6.99 37.67
N CYS A 856 -9.85 -8.17 38.19
CA CYS A 856 -8.50 -8.45 38.68
C CYS A 856 -7.45 -8.29 37.57
N VAL A 857 -7.70 -8.86 36.38
CA VAL A 857 -6.83 -8.69 35.19
C VAL A 857 -6.60 -7.23 34.89
N GLN A 858 -7.66 -6.41 34.88
CA GLN A 858 -7.57 -4.99 34.56
C GLN A 858 -6.78 -4.20 35.63
N PHE A 859 -6.98 -4.52 36.90
CA PHE A 859 -6.24 -3.86 37.98
C PHE A 859 -4.74 -4.20 37.93
N LEU A 860 -4.41 -5.47 37.75
CA LEU A 860 -3.03 -5.91 37.63
C LEU A 860 -2.35 -5.31 36.38
N ALA A 861 -3.04 -5.30 35.23
CA ALA A 861 -2.54 -4.67 34.02
C ALA A 861 -2.24 -3.17 34.24
N LYS A 862 -3.14 -2.46 34.94
CA LYS A 862 -2.95 -1.04 35.28
C LYS A 862 -1.76 -0.82 36.20
N GLN A 863 -1.53 -1.67 37.20
CA GLN A 863 -0.36 -1.58 38.08
C GLN A 863 0.95 -1.78 37.31
N ILE A 864 1.02 -2.78 36.43
CA ILE A 864 2.20 -3.02 35.57
C ILE A 864 2.48 -1.78 34.69
N SER A 865 1.45 -1.23 34.05
CA SER A 865 1.61 -0.02 33.23
C SER A 865 2.01 1.21 34.05
N ALA A 866 1.52 1.35 35.28
CA ALA A 866 1.83 2.50 36.14
C ALA A 866 3.28 2.50 36.64
N VAL A 867 3.84 1.32 36.92
CA VAL A 867 5.25 1.18 37.36
C VAL A 867 6.23 1.29 36.19
N ASN A 868 5.75 1.08 34.95
CA ASN A 868 6.53 1.24 33.72
C ASN A 868 7.86 0.46 33.76
N LEU A 869 7.76 -0.83 34.06
CA LEU A 869 8.93 -1.73 34.11
C LEU A 869 9.56 -1.87 32.71
N PRO A 870 10.85 -1.56 32.54
CA PRO A 870 11.53 -1.72 31.25
C PRO A 870 11.41 -3.15 30.73
N SER A 871 11.10 -3.29 29.44
CA SER A 871 11.01 -4.58 28.75
C SER A 871 9.92 -5.53 29.28
N VAL A 872 8.95 -5.04 30.07
CA VAL A 872 7.76 -5.80 30.50
C VAL A 872 6.50 -5.22 29.86
N ARG A 873 5.60 -6.08 29.36
CA ARG A 873 4.28 -5.70 28.83
C ARG A 873 3.20 -6.64 29.33
N GLY A 874 2.08 -6.11 29.82
CA GLY A 874 0.90 -6.89 30.17
C GLY A 874 -0.15 -6.83 29.06
N ASP A 875 -0.55 -7.99 28.55
CA ASP A 875 -1.61 -8.15 27.55
C ASP A 875 -2.88 -8.70 28.24
N PRO A 876 -3.88 -7.86 28.54
CA PRO A 876 -5.09 -8.29 29.24
C PRO A 876 -6.00 -9.12 28.32
N ASN A 877 -6.49 -10.24 28.85
CA ASN A 877 -7.47 -11.11 28.21
C ASN A 877 -8.67 -11.31 29.15
N PHE A 878 -9.49 -12.33 28.91
CA PHE A 878 -10.77 -12.46 29.62
C PHE A 878 -10.59 -12.73 31.13
N SER A 879 -9.91 -13.83 31.46
CA SER A 879 -9.60 -14.23 32.84
C SER A 879 -8.10 -14.35 33.09
N SER A 880 -7.28 -13.87 32.17
CA SER A 880 -5.83 -13.95 32.27
C SER A 880 -5.10 -12.70 31.80
N LEU A 881 -3.97 -12.42 32.41
CA LEU A 881 -2.99 -11.43 31.97
C LEU A 881 -1.74 -12.14 31.47
N THR A 882 -1.37 -11.92 30.21
CA THR A 882 -0.10 -12.42 29.67
C THR A 882 0.97 -11.35 29.89
N VAL A 883 1.91 -11.62 30.79
CA VAL A 883 3.02 -10.72 31.11
C VAL A 883 4.23 -11.15 30.30
N ARG A 884 4.56 -10.40 29.26
CA ARG A 884 5.73 -10.63 28.39
C ARG A 884 6.93 -9.88 28.93
N PHE A 885 8.11 -10.49 28.86
CA PHE A 885 9.36 -9.86 29.32
C PHE A 885 10.58 -10.33 28.52
N ASP A 886 11.64 -9.52 28.53
CA ASP A 886 12.97 -9.95 28.07
C ASP A 886 13.74 -10.60 29.24
N PRO A 887 14.02 -11.91 29.18
CA PRO A 887 14.67 -12.62 30.28
C PRO A 887 16.12 -12.23 30.51
N PHE A 888 16.76 -11.51 29.58
CA PHE A 888 18.12 -10.98 29.75
C PHE A 888 18.14 -9.59 30.39
N GLN A 889 16.99 -8.93 30.50
CA GLN A 889 16.84 -7.64 31.16
C GLN A 889 16.08 -7.74 32.49
N VAL A 890 15.20 -8.73 32.63
CA VAL A 890 14.32 -8.90 33.79
C VAL A 890 14.45 -10.32 34.34
N ASP A 891 14.75 -10.42 35.64
CA ASP A 891 14.76 -11.69 36.35
C ASP A 891 13.32 -12.21 36.57
N ARG A 892 13.04 -13.43 36.13
CA ARG A 892 11.71 -14.05 36.19
C ARG A 892 11.20 -14.16 37.63
N SER A 893 12.06 -14.57 38.56
CA SER A 893 11.66 -14.81 39.94
C SER A 893 11.29 -13.50 40.64
N LYS A 894 12.06 -12.43 40.42
CA LYS A 894 11.73 -11.08 40.90
C LYS A 894 10.44 -10.55 40.28
N LEU A 895 10.26 -10.72 38.97
CA LEU A 895 9.03 -10.31 38.29
C LEU A 895 7.81 -11.06 38.86
N LEU A 896 7.92 -12.38 39.07
CA LEU A 896 6.87 -13.18 39.69
C LEU A 896 6.49 -12.65 41.08
N GLN A 897 7.48 -12.41 41.95
CA GLN A 897 7.22 -11.85 43.29
C GLN A 897 6.55 -10.49 43.23
N GLN A 898 6.93 -9.65 42.27
CA GLN A 898 6.28 -8.36 42.05
C GLN A 898 4.84 -8.49 41.57
N LEU A 899 4.55 -9.44 40.67
CA LEU A 899 3.18 -9.73 40.22
C LEU A 899 2.30 -10.26 41.37
N ILE A 900 2.87 -11.08 42.25
CA ILE A 900 2.22 -11.58 43.47
C ILE A 900 1.89 -10.43 44.41
N GLN A 901 2.84 -9.51 44.62
CA GLN A 901 2.62 -8.33 45.46
C GLN A 901 1.52 -7.42 44.87
N PHE A 902 1.57 -7.14 43.57
CA PHE A 902 0.55 -6.32 42.92
C PHE A 902 -0.84 -6.94 43.02
N ASP A 903 -0.95 -8.26 42.88
CA ASP A 903 -2.21 -8.99 43.08
C ASP A 903 -2.73 -8.86 44.53
N ASP A 904 -1.85 -8.94 45.54
CA ASP A 904 -2.22 -8.77 46.95
C ASP A 904 -2.73 -7.36 47.28
N GLU A 905 -2.33 -6.36 46.48
CA GLU A 905 -2.77 -4.97 46.61
C GLU A 905 -4.14 -4.71 45.93
N ILE A 906 -4.71 -5.69 45.21
CA ILE A 906 -6.03 -5.55 44.60
C ILE A 906 -7.09 -5.50 45.70
N GLY A 907 -7.76 -4.35 45.80
CA GLY A 907 -8.83 -4.11 46.75
C GLY A 907 -10.16 -4.76 46.35
N GLN A 908 -11.26 -4.00 46.40
CA GLN A 908 -12.59 -4.55 46.10
C GLN A 908 -12.75 -4.89 44.60
N THR A 909 -13.17 -6.12 44.31
CA THR A 909 -13.41 -6.63 42.94
C THR A 909 -14.87 -6.54 42.50
N THR A 910 -15.77 -6.13 43.40
CA THR A 910 -17.21 -5.98 43.17
C THR A 910 -17.64 -4.52 43.37
N GLY A 911 -18.70 -4.08 42.68
CA GLY A 911 -19.17 -2.68 42.77
C GLY A 911 -18.20 -1.65 42.18
N VAL A 912 -17.14 -2.10 41.51
CA VAL A 912 -16.16 -1.27 40.83
C VAL A 912 -16.79 -0.59 39.62
N LYS A 913 -16.53 0.70 39.46
CA LYS A 913 -16.87 1.45 38.24
C LYS A 913 -15.64 1.52 37.34
N ILE A 914 -15.76 0.95 36.15
CA ILE A 914 -14.71 0.95 35.14
C ILE A 914 -15.21 1.77 33.94
N PRO A 915 -14.44 2.79 33.47
CA PRO A 915 -14.83 3.53 32.29
C PRO A 915 -14.83 2.60 31.07
N ALA A 916 -15.90 2.66 30.29
CA ALA A 916 -16.07 1.85 29.09
C ALA A 916 -16.51 2.73 27.92
N ARG A 917 -15.84 2.59 26.77
CA ARG A 917 -16.22 3.25 25.52
C ARG A 917 -17.31 2.44 24.85
N GLN A 918 -18.41 3.07 24.45
CA GLN A 918 -19.46 2.39 23.69
C GLN A 918 -19.22 2.52 22.19
N VAL A 919 -19.23 1.39 21.47
CA VAL A 919 -19.10 1.32 20.01
C VAL A 919 -20.41 0.77 19.43
N ARG A 920 -21.05 1.52 18.52
CA ARG A 920 -22.28 1.11 17.85
C ARG A 920 -21.96 0.69 16.42
N LEU A 921 -22.30 -0.54 16.04
CA LEU A 921 -21.96 -1.11 14.74
C LEU A 921 -23.20 -1.62 14.00
N PRO A 922 -23.31 -1.37 12.68
CA PRO A 922 -24.34 -2.02 11.87
C PRO A 922 -24.01 -3.51 11.74
N VAL A 923 -25.01 -4.37 11.71
CA VAL A 923 -24.84 -5.79 11.40
C VAL A 923 -25.87 -6.24 10.37
N CYS A 924 -25.39 -6.83 9.28
CA CYS A 924 -26.21 -7.59 8.34
C CYS A 924 -26.27 -9.02 8.84
N LEU A 925 -27.43 -9.42 9.37
CA LEU A 925 -27.67 -10.78 9.82
C LEU A 925 -27.80 -11.72 8.61
N ASP A 926 -27.32 -12.95 8.74
CA ASP A 926 -27.46 -14.00 7.72
C ASP A 926 -26.93 -13.62 6.31
N HIS A 927 -25.91 -12.75 6.28
CA HIS A 927 -25.30 -12.24 5.05
C HIS A 927 -24.88 -13.37 4.09
N SER A 928 -25.11 -13.19 2.79
CA SER A 928 -24.87 -14.16 1.70
C SER A 928 -23.50 -14.85 1.77
N SER A 929 -22.42 -14.09 1.93
CA SER A 929 -21.04 -14.58 2.05
C SER A 929 -20.78 -15.59 3.18
N LEU A 930 -21.64 -15.66 4.21
CA LEU A 930 -21.49 -16.65 5.29
C LEU A 930 -21.80 -18.06 4.80
N LYS A 931 -22.79 -18.20 3.92
CA LYS A 931 -23.14 -19.46 3.28
C LYS A 931 -22.00 -19.95 2.39
N GLU A 932 -21.39 -19.04 1.64
CA GLU A 932 -20.20 -19.33 0.82
C GLU A 932 -19.02 -19.81 1.69
N SER A 933 -18.81 -19.19 2.86
CA SER A 933 -17.77 -19.61 3.80
C SER A 933 -18.02 -21.02 4.36
N ALA A 934 -19.27 -21.34 4.73
CA ALA A 934 -19.65 -22.67 5.19
C ALA A 934 -19.50 -23.73 4.09
N GLN A 935 -19.97 -23.44 2.88
CA GLN A 935 -19.82 -24.32 1.71
C GLN A 935 -18.34 -24.60 1.40
N ARG A 936 -17.50 -23.56 1.36
CA ARG A 936 -16.06 -23.72 1.14
C ARG A 936 -15.41 -24.62 2.20
N TYR A 937 -15.83 -24.53 3.46
CA TYR A 937 -15.33 -25.42 4.51
C TYR A 937 -15.76 -26.88 4.29
N MET A 938 -17.02 -27.10 3.91
CA MET A 938 -17.53 -28.44 3.64
C MET A 938 -16.80 -29.11 2.48
N GLU A 939 -16.55 -28.37 1.40
CA GLU A 939 -15.87 -28.88 0.21
C GLU A 939 -14.39 -29.21 0.45
N ASN A 940 -13.69 -28.38 1.24
CA ASN A 940 -12.23 -28.44 1.33
C ASN A 940 -11.68 -29.07 2.61
N ILE A 941 -12.46 -29.11 3.69
CA ILE A 941 -11.95 -29.47 5.03
C ILE A 941 -12.78 -30.60 5.65
N ARG A 942 -14.08 -30.38 5.85
CA ARG A 942 -14.93 -31.37 6.54
C ARG A 942 -16.36 -31.33 5.99
N PRO A 943 -16.77 -32.33 5.19
CA PRO A 943 -18.06 -32.30 4.49
C PRO A 943 -19.27 -32.40 5.42
N THR A 944 -19.12 -33.01 6.61
CA THR A 944 -20.21 -33.17 7.57
C THR A 944 -19.77 -32.90 9.01
N ALA A 945 -20.59 -32.14 9.74
CA ALA A 945 -20.45 -31.87 11.17
C ALA A 945 -21.81 -31.46 11.75
N ALA A 946 -21.97 -31.53 13.08
CA ALA A 946 -23.21 -31.13 13.74
C ALA A 946 -23.58 -29.65 13.52
N TYR A 947 -22.57 -28.82 13.23
CA TYR A 947 -22.72 -27.39 12.94
C TYR A 947 -22.86 -27.07 11.44
N MET A 948 -23.03 -28.08 10.59
CA MET A 948 -23.20 -27.94 9.14
C MET A 948 -24.57 -28.44 8.69
N PRO A 949 -25.13 -27.92 7.59
CA PRO A 949 -24.57 -26.89 6.70
C PRO A 949 -24.82 -25.45 7.16
N ASP A 950 -25.62 -25.24 8.21
CA ASP A 950 -26.06 -23.92 8.66
C ASP A 950 -25.71 -23.71 10.15
N ASN A 951 -24.81 -22.76 10.38
CA ASN A 951 -24.32 -22.38 11.70
C ASN A 951 -25.40 -21.84 12.62
N VAL A 952 -26.30 -21.00 12.10
CA VAL A 952 -27.34 -20.34 12.89
C VAL A 952 -28.42 -21.36 13.24
N GLU A 953 -28.77 -22.25 12.31
CA GLU A 953 -29.70 -23.35 12.59
C GLU A 953 -29.13 -24.34 13.61
N TYR A 954 -27.81 -24.59 13.57
CA TYR A 954 -27.11 -25.33 14.62
C TYR A 954 -27.24 -24.63 15.98
N LEU A 955 -26.94 -23.34 16.07
CA LEU A 955 -27.07 -22.58 17.33
C LEU A 955 -28.49 -22.61 17.87
N ARG A 956 -29.50 -22.48 17.00
CA ARG A 956 -30.91 -22.59 17.37
C ARG A 956 -31.22 -23.94 18.02
N LYS A 957 -30.85 -25.04 17.34
CA LYS A 957 -31.09 -26.40 17.85
C LYS A 957 -30.31 -26.69 19.13
N ASN A 958 -29.04 -26.29 19.17
CA ASN A 958 -28.13 -26.54 20.29
C ASN A 958 -28.61 -25.86 21.58
N ASN A 959 -29.29 -24.72 21.47
CA ASN A 959 -29.81 -23.96 22.61
C ASN A 959 -31.33 -24.11 22.79
N ALA A 960 -31.95 -25.09 22.13
CA ALA A 960 -33.39 -25.37 22.22
C ALA A 960 -34.29 -24.14 21.95
N LEU A 961 -33.86 -23.26 21.03
CA LEU A 961 -34.63 -22.07 20.65
C LEU A 961 -35.72 -22.44 19.64
N GLU A 962 -36.87 -21.79 19.73
CA GLU A 962 -38.02 -22.06 18.87
C GLU A 962 -37.81 -21.52 17.45
N THR A 963 -37.19 -20.35 17.33
CA THR A 963 -37.05 -19.63 16.05
C THR A 963 -35.62 -19.23 15.74
N ARG A 964 -35.29 -19.08 14.45
CA ARG A 964 -34.00 -18.55 14.00
C ARG A 964 -33.77 -17.13 14.54
N GLN A 965 -34.82 -16.32 14.59
CA GLN A 965 -34.75 -14.94 15.08
C GLN A 965 -34.25 -14.84 16.53
N GLN A 966 -34.58 -15.80 17.39
CA GLN A 966 -34.08 -15.81 18.77
C GLN A 966 -32.55 -15.92 18.87
N VAL A 967 -31.89 -16.52 17.87
CA VAL A 967 -30.40 -16.52 17.81
C VAL A 967 -29.88 -15.11 17.56
N PHE A 968 -30.51 -14.36 16.65
CA PHE A 968 -30.12 -12.98 16.35
C PHE A 968 -30.50 -12.00 17.45
N ASP A 969 -31.63 -12.19 18.10
CA ASP A 969 -32.04 -11.41 19.26
C ASP A 969 -31.00 -11.47 20.39
N ALA A 970 -30.37 -12.63 20.59
CA ALA A 970 -29.28 -12.78 21.54
C ALA A 970 -28.06 -11.89 21.19
N LEU A 971 -27.82 -11.62 19.90
CA LEU A 971 -26.79 -10.69 19.44
C LEU A 971 -27.22 -9.21 19.58
N LEU A 972 -28.47 -8.89 19.25
CA LEU A 972 -28.97 -7.52 19.14
C LEU A 972 -29.42 -6.90 20.47
N LYS A 973 -29.96 -7.69 21.40
CA LYS A 973 -30.66 -7.18 22.60
C LYS A 973 -29.76 -7.00 23.83
N THR A 974 -28.52 -7.48 23.80
CA THR A 974 -27.53 -7.26 24.86
C THR A 974 -26.36 -6.40 24.38
N PRO A 975 -25.81 -5.50 25.22
CA PRO A 975 -24.46 -5.02 25.02
C PRO A 975 -23.43 -6.13 25.23
N TRP A 976 -22.33 -6.02 24.51
CA TRP A 976 -21.23 -6.97 24.50
C TRP A 976 -19.96 -6.31 25.02
N LEU A 977 -19.38 -6.83 26.10
CA LEU A 977 -18.12 -6.34 26.66
C LEU A 977 -16.94 -7.00 25.94
N ALA A 978 -16.03 -6.21 25.37
CA ALA A 978 -14.78 -6.72 24.81
C ALA A 978 -13.83 -7.15 25.94
N VAL A 979 -13.73 -8.46 26.16
CA VAL A 979 -12.92 -9.05 27.23
C VAL A 979 -11.52 -9.45 26.77
N ALA A 980 -11.26 -9.49 25.46
CA ALA A 980 -9.92 -9.58 24.90
C ALA A 980 -9.91 -8.90 23.52
N VAL A 981 -8.75 -8.40 23.08
CA VAL A 981 -8.57 -7.84 21.73
C VAL A 981 -7.23 -8.30 21.18
N GLY A 982 -7.26 -9.15 20.15
CA GLY A 982 -6.06 -9.69 19.51
C GLY A 982 -6.37 -10.75 18.46
N PHE A 983 -5.84 -11.96 18.62
CA PHE A 983 -5.87 -13.09 17.69
C PHE A 983 -5.17 -12.70 16.39
N TYR A 984 -5.91 -12.14 15.44
CA TYR A 984 -5.38 -11.44 14.29
C TYR A 984 -5.94 -10.01 14.26
N VAL A 985 -5.05 -9.04 14.11
CA VAL A 985 -5.33 -7.63 13.76
C VAL A 985 -6.47 -6.96 14.56
N GLY A 986 -6.48 -7.18 15.87
CA GLY A 986 -7.41 -6.52 16.79
C GLY A 986 -8.80 -7.15 16.83
N THR A 987 -8.92 -8.46 16.62
CA THR A 987 -10.18 -9.22 16.79
C THR A 987 -10.66 -9.08 18.24
N PRO A 988 -11.83 -8.47 18.52
CA PRO A 988 -12.37 -8.43 19.85
C PRO A 988 -13.09 -9.75 20.17
N ILE A 989 -12.86 -10.26 21.36
CA ILE A 989 -13.63 -11.36 21.96
C ILE A 989 -14.61 -10.75 22.96
N LEU A 990 -15.88 -11.10 22.81
CA LEU A 990 -17.00 -10.41 23.38
C LEU A 990 -17.76 -11.30 24.36
N PHE A 991 -17.99 -10.76 25.54
CA PHE A 991 -18.78 -11.36 26.59
C PHE A 991 -20.15 -10.67 26.71
N PRO A 992 -21.28 -11.40 26.73
CA PRO A 992 -22.60 -10.81 26.87
C PRO A 992 -22.82 -10.33 28.32
N LEU A 993 -23.36 -9.13 28.49
CA LEU A 993 -23.66 -8.61 29.84
C LEU A 993 -25.01 -9.08 30.39
N ASP A 994 -25.94 -9.48 29.51
CA ASP A 994 -27.21 -10.07 29.93
C ASP A 994 -27.13 -11.61 29.89
N PRO A 995 -27.25 -12.30 31.04
CA PRO A 995 -27.21 -13.76 31.09
C PRO A 995 -28.35 -14.44 30.33
N TRP A 996 -29.47 -13.77 30.08
CA TRP A 996 -30.59 -14.31 29.28
C TRP A 996 -30.26 -14.44 27.79
N HIS A 997 -29.21 -13.78 27.33
CA HIS A 997 -28.76 -13.79 25.94
C HIS A 997 -27.48 -14.62 25.74
N VAL A 998 -27.06 -15.39 26.75
CA VAL A 998 -25.93 -16.31 26.63
C VAL A 998 -26.35 -17.56 25.85
N LEU A 999 -25.86 -17.68 24.62
CA LEU A 999 -25.94 -18.93 23.85
C LEU A 999 -24.64 -19.73 24.00
N THR A 1000 -24.74 -21.04 23.80
CA THR A 1000 -23.59 -21.94 23.74
C THR A 1000 -23.47 -22.58 22.36
N GLY A 1001 -22.23 -22.77 21.90
CA GLY A 1001 -21.96 -23.48 20.65
C GLY A 1001 -20.52 -23.97 20.62
N GLN A 1002 -20.27 -25.14 20.01
CA GLN A 1002 -18.90 -25.62 19.87
C GLN A 1002 -18.11 -24.77 18.86
N LYS A 1003 -16.79 -24.64 19.06
CA LYS A 1003 -15.88 -24.15 18.01
C LYS A 1003 -15.75 -25.24 16.91
N TYR A 1004 -15.43 -24.85 15.68
CA TYR A 1004 -15.17 -25.76 14.56
C TYR A 1004 -14.04 -26.75 14.88
N ASN A 1005 -14.14 -27.97 14.37
CA ASN A 1005 -13.14 -29.03 14.53
C ASN A 1005 -12.91 -29.79 13.20
N PRO A 1006 -11.79 -29.56 12.49
CA PRO A 1006 -10.82 -28.48 12.70
C PRO A 1006 -11.39 -27.11 12.29
N SER A 1007 -10.70 -26.02 12.65
CA SER A 1007 -11.08 -24.65 12.31
C SER A 1007 -11.11 -24.38 10.79
N ARG A 1008 -11.86 -23.35 10.36
CA ARG A 1008 -11.78 -22.85 8.98
C ARG A 1008 -10.41 -22.22 8.71
N VAL A 1009 -9.97 -22.31 7.47
CA VAL A 1009 -8.79 -21.59 6.94
C VAL A 1009 -9.12 -20.18 6.45
N TYR A 1010 -10.40 -19.88 6.22
CA TYR A 1010 -10.88 -18.59 5.73
C TYR A 1010 -12.24 -18.24 6.33
N THR A 1011 -12.36 -17.01 6.82
CA THR A 1011 -13.58 -16.36 7.31
C THR A 1011 -13.60 -14.96 6.70
N PRO A 1012 -14.72 -14.50 6.10
CA PRO A 1012 -14.80 -13.16 5.51
C PRO A 1012 -14.55 -12.04 6.52
N SER A 1013 -13.99 -10.92 6.06
CA SER A 1013 -13.84 -9.70 6.87
C SER A 1013 -15.19 -9.19 7.38
N GLY A 1014 -15.21 -8.70 8.61
CA GLY A 1014 -16.42 -8.22 9.27
C GLY A 1014 -17.32 -9.33 9.82
N SER A 1015 -16.99 -10.60 9.64
CA SER A 1015 -17.84 -11.69 10.14
C SER A 1015 -17.99 -11.63 11.66
N VAL A 1016 -19.21 -11.83 12.14
CA VAL A 1016 -19.55 -11.97 13.55
C VAL A 1016 -19.91 -13.42 13.80
N GLY A 1017 -19.26 -14.05 14.78
CA GLY A 1017 -19.53 -15.46 15.10
C GLY A 1017 -19.43 -15.79 16.58
N LEU A 1018 -19.99 -16.93 16.98
CA LEU A 1018 -20.07 -17.41 18.36
C LEU A 1018 -19.27 -18.70 18.57
N GLY A 1019 -18.54 -18.79 19.67
CA GLY A 1019 -17.76 -19.98 20.04
C GLY A 1019 -17.65 -20.11 21.56
N GLY A 1020 -18.04 -21.26 22.11
CA GLY A 1020 -18.34 -21.37 23.53
C GLY A 1020 -19.54 -20.49 23.87
N SER A 1021 -19.36 -19.57 24.82
CA SER A 1021 -20.33 -18.52 25.19
C SER A 1021 -19.93 -17.11 24.72
N LEU A 1022 -18.88 -17.02 23.89
CA LEU A 1022 -18.26 -15.76 23.48
C LEU A 1022 -18.55 -15.46 22.01
N VAL A 1023 -18.59 -14.18 21.66
CA VAL A 1023 -18.70 -13.69 20.28
C VAL A 1023 -17.38 -13.09 19.82
N ALA A 1024 -17.04 -13.22 18.55
CA ALA A 1024 -15.89 -12.57 17.94
C ALA A 1024 -16.30 -11.78 16.69
N ILE A 1025 -15.62 -10.66 16.44
CA ILE A 1025 -15.72 -9.90 15.18
C ILE A 1025 -14.39 -10.06 14.43
N TYR A 1026 -14.39 -10.68 13.26
CA TYR A 1026 -13.18 -10.85 12.44
C TYR A 1026 -12.86 -9.54 11.69
N PRO A 1027 -11.83 -8.77 12.05
CA PRO A 1027 -11.62 -7.43 11.47
C PRO A 1027 -11.12 -7.47 10.02
N VAL A 1028 -10.50 -8.59 9.64
CA VAL A 1028 -10.03 -8.91 8.29
C VAL A 1028 -10.40 -10.35 7.96
N ALA A 1029 -10.20 -10.73 6.70
CA ALA A 1029 -10.32 -12.12 6.33
C ALA A 1029 -9.21 -12.97 6.99
N ALA A 1030 -9.58 -14.01 7.74
CA ALA A 1030 -8.63 -14.81 8.51
C ALA A 1030 -9.16 -16.23 8.81
N PRO A 1031 -8.30 -17.19 9.22
CA PRO A 1031 -8.76 -18.44 9.81
C PRO A 1031 -9.68 -18.22 11.01
N GLY A 1032 -10.61 -19.14 11.28
CA GLY A 1032 -11.59 -18.94 12.34
C GLY A 1032 -12.32 -20.21 12.77
N GLY A 1033 -12.64 -20.29 14.06
CA GLY A 1033 -13.34 -21.42 14.67
C GLY A 1033 -14.79 -21.15 15.08
N TYR A 1034 -15.26 -19.91 15.00
CA TYR A 1034 -16.55 -19.51 15.57
C TYR A 1034 -17.69 -19.75 14.58
N GLN A 1035 -18.89 -20.07 15.08
CA GLN A 1035 -20.13 -20.27 14.33
C GLN A 1035 -20.63 -18.93 13.78
N LEU A 1036 -20.70 -18.76 12.47
CA LEU A 1036 -20.98 -17.45 11.85
C LEU A 1036 -22.48 -17.09 11.90
N MET A 1037 -22.80 -15.82 12.17
CA MET A 1037 -24.19 -15.35 12.33
C MET A 1037 -24.52 -14.07 11.53
N GLY A 1038 -23.53 -13.20 11.28
CA GLY A 1038 -23.73 -11.95 10.55
C GLY A 1038 -22.42 -11.32 10.07
N ARG A 1039 -22.51 -10.17 9.39
CA ARG A 1039 -21.36 -9.32 9.03
C ARG A 1039 -21.55 -7.89 9.52
N THR A 1040 -20.47 -7.28 9.99
CA THR A 1040 -20.37 -5.88 10.41
C THR A 1040 -19.18 -5.22 9.72
N LEU A 1041 -18.97 -3.92 9.90
CA LEU A 1041 -17.84 -3.22 9.30
C LEU A 1041 -16.50 -3.75 9.84
N GLY A 1042 -15.51 -3.86 8.95
CA GLY A 1042 -14.17 -4.30 9.33
C GLY A 1042 -13.50 -3.34 10.32
N GLY A 1043 -13.08 -3.88 11.47
CA GLY A 1043 -12.41 -3.14 12.55
C GLY A 1043 -10.91 -2.88 12.33
N TRP A 1044 -10.44 -2.96 11.07
CA TRP A 1044 -9.04 -2.81 10.68
C TRP A 1044 -8.87 -1.81 9.55
N ASP A 1045 -8.01 -0.81 9.73
CA ASP A 1045 -7.53 0.09 8.70
C ASP A 1045 -6.01 0.17 8.74
N GLY A 1046 -5.34 -0.68 7.95
CA GLY A 1046 -3.87 -0.70 7.87
C GLY A 1046 -3.23 0.60 7.37
N THR A 1047 -4.03 1.56 6.91
CA THR A 1047 -3.57 2.87 6.40
C THR A 1047 -3.76 3.97 7.44
N GLY A 1048 -4.62 3.74 8.44
CA GLY A 1048 -4.92 4.70 9.50
C GLY A 1048 -5.63 5.95 9.00
N THR A 1049 -6.38 5.86 7.91
CA THR A 1049 -6.93 7.03 7.21
C THR A 1049 -8.41 7.28 7.49
N ARG A 1050 -9.14 6.27 7.98
CA ARG A 1050 -10.54 6.38 8.39
C ARG A 1050 -10.64 6.97 9.80
N THR A 1051 -11.73 7.69 10.05
CA THR A 1051 -12.04 8.26 11.37
C THR A 1051 -12.00 7.18 12.45
N GLY A 1052 -11.25 7.42 13.53
CA GLY A 1052 -11.09 6.47 14.64
C GLY A 1052 -9.87 5.55 14.52
N PHE A 1053 -9.13 5.62 13.41
CA PHE A 1053 -7.87 4.90 13.17
C PHE A 1053 -6.70 5.88 13.05
N SER A 1054 -5.47 5.39 13.24
CA SER A 1054 -4.23 6.11 12.92
C SER A 1054 -3.17 5.13 12.41
N ALA A 1055 -2.05 5.64 11.89
CA ALA A 1055 -0.95 4.80 11.41
C ALA A 1055 -0.34 3.91 12.52
N GLU A 1056 -0.36 4.38 13.75
CA GLU A 1056 0.10 3.67 14.95
C GLU A 1056 -1.01 2.79 15.56
N ARG A 1057 -2.26 3.05 15.18
CA ARG A 1057 -3.45 2.36 15.68
C ARG A 1057 -4.39 1.95 14.54
N PRO A 1058 -3.99 0.96 13.73
CA PRO A 1058 -4.82 0.45 12.63
C PRO A 1058 -6.00 -0.43 13.09
N TRP A 1059 -6.18 -0.68 14.39
CA TRP A 1059 -7.30 -1.43 14.95
C TRP A 1059 -8.32 -0.52 15.65
N LEU A 1060 -9.60 -0.89 15.56
CA LEU A 1060 -10.69 -0.13 16.14
C LEU A 1060 -10.83 -0.37 17.65
N PHE A 1061 -10.85 -1.64 18.07
CA PHE A 1061 -11.35 -2.08 19.37
C PHE A 1061 -10.30 -1.98 20.51
N ASN A 1062 -10.79 -1.81 21.74
CA ASN A 1062 -10.01 -1.88 22.98
C ASN A 1062 -10.61 -2.93 23.92
N HIS A 1063 -9.78 -3.42 24.86
CA HIS A 1063 -10.28 -4.11 26.03
C HIS A 1063 -11.27 -3.20 26.78
N LEU A 1064 -12.39 -3.77 27.22
CA LEU A 1064 -13.53 -3.13 27.90
C LEU A 1064 -14.40 -2.20 27.05
N ASP A 1065 -14.24 -2.18 25.72
CA ASP A 1065 -15.25 -1.58 24.86
C ASP A 1065 -16.62 -2.27 25.04
N LEU A 1066 -17.69 -1.49 25.03
CA LEU A 1066 -19.08 -1.98 25.00
C LEU A 1066 -19.61 -1.90 23.57
N ILE A 1067 -19.72 -3.04 22.91
CA ILE A 1067 -20.22 -3.16 21.54
C ILE A 1067 -21.74 -3.34 21.57
N LYS A 1068 -22.44 -2.55 20.76
CA LYS A 1068 -23.88 -2.68 20.50
C LYS A 1068 -24.12 -2.78 19.00
N PHE A 1069 -24.80 -3.84 18.58
CA PHE A 1069 -25.19 -4.03 17.20
C PHE A 1069 -26.55 -3.41 16.91
N TYR A 1070 -26.73 -2.90 15.70
CA TYR A 1070 -28.04 -2.56 15.15
C TYR A 1070 -28.18 -3.21 13.78
N GLU A 1071 -29.34 -3.82 13.52
CA GLU A 1071 -29.60 -4.52 12.27
C GLU A 1071 -29.69 -3.53 11.10
N VAL A 1072 -29.13 -3.95 9.97
CA VAL A 1072 -29.27 -3.29 8.66
C VAL A 1072 -29.53 -4.36 7.60
N SER A 1073 -30.21 -3.98 6.53
CA SER A 1073 -30.34 -4.83 5.34
C SER A 1073 -28.99 -5.01 4.63
N GLU A 1074 -28.90 -6.02 3.75
CA GLU A 1074 -27.69 -6.23 2.93
C GLU A 1074 -27.42 -5.05 1.99
N GLU A 1075 -28.46 -4.40 1.46
CA GLU A 1075 -28.33 -3.19 0.64
C GLU A 1075 -27.76 -2.00 1.44
N GLU A 1076 -28.29 -1.76 2.64
CA GLU A 1076 -27.77 -0.72 3.54
C GLU A 1076 -26.34 -1.02 3.99
N TYR A 1077 -26.03 -2.28 4.30
CA TYR A 1077 -24.69 -2.72 4.66
C TYR A 1077 -23.69 -2.43 3.53
N ASN A 1078 -24.00 -2.84 2.29
CA ASN A 1078 -23.16 -2.63 1.12
C ASN A 1078 -22.96 -1.16 0.77
N LYS A 1079 -23.88 -0.27 1.16
CA LYS A 1079 -23.74 1.18 1.00
C LYS A 1079 -22.82 1.81 2.05
N ILE A 1080 -22.75 1.23 3.24
CA ILE A 1080 -21.92 1.72 4.35
C ILE A 1080 -20.49 1.19 4.23
N GLU A 1081 -20.33 -0.08 3.83
CA GLU A 1081 -19.04 -0.72 3.50
C GLU A 1081 -18.37 -0.03 2.30
#